data_AF-A0AAD8YEK7-F1
#
_entry.id   AF-A0AAD8YEK7-F1
#
_cell.length_a   1.000
_cell.length_b   1.000
_cell.length_c   1.000
_cell.angle_alpha   90.00
_cell.angle_beta   90.00
_cell.angle_gamma   90.00
#
_symmetry.space_group_name_H-M   'P 1'
#
loop_
_entity.id
_entity.type
_entity.pdbx_description
1 polymer ?
#
loop_
_entity_poly.entity_id
_entity_poly.type
_entity_poly.pdbx_seq_one_letter_code
_entity_poly.pdbx_strand_id
1 'polypeptide(L)'
;MRLHFNAYLATSLVISSSLYHVTADSTTTSIRGTRSASQTSSMEENLLTSNTRFLIPKERRLLPHEGVMRTIIIRVTDGEGKQPITDARRESDTWFGTHGLALAGNLNSLTGLYEQCSGGKLSFVPSTGPGVVDGVLELAVSQNMTGLHVSTAGQIARNEFNKLNQNLGIEFDNYSIICPYGVKGSGGLAQTRGNHQFYAGGADRSLELVMHEFGKRLGFHHSGLPNEGDYDDNSCMMGCCAGAQQMCFNAAKSWYSGWYTEGHVMLNHLSTPGQWGKVNLVGIDDYLRGVFGESNSFVANIGGGLFMVFNRKKGINSGVKAYGDEVVIVQQWGEGGRSKVLAHLANNESNRRVEFNRIQLYTDFDIAIEVCNIVFAPVVTGPQIDVTDGLATQSSTAAGAEATRAIDGNLDQSWLGGSVTHTSGDEEDLDPWWELSLVEAQQVQHVRIFNRNDCCGSRLNNAILELYNDEGELTYRHNLGAAEDIKEVRLGENYLVSRVKIQLLGYKVLSLAEVQLFAPSQLRQEPDYASVLVSISDGSGSQEAITCDSTMAPSISLSPSSSPTTSHTPTVYTAVPKDVVLLRDDVPCVFQSNPSQHPDRFKCTIQPTTASDEPGDYGNAPVGLKGKDGCLLFVSPVTWSWAGTAFVFESSASLEAINNCFAAGVLLSEMSSAPFSSPTNNPSVTPSLVPSSAPTDIPSTTSSEGPSSAPTNILTVVPSLNPTVKSAIPDGVVLQRDNTPCISQVNPSNHPDRFKCMINPTTISSEPGTYDNDPVGLVGVNCIIYIRPVTWAWDGNAFIFQSMDSIEAINNCFAAGVVMSERRAIIPDDINLLRDNTPCIFQSNPSNHPDRFKCMLEPTAISSEPGTYNNDLLALRLRGLNGCVIDVRPVTWAWEGNAFIFQSVESLDVINDCFAAGVLISESGYGAAEDTLFG
;
A
#
# COMPACT_ATOMS: atom_id res chain seq x y z
N MET A 1 -30.29 39.19 -0.10
CA MET A 1 -30.46 40.67 0.06
C MET A 1 -29.61 41.10 1.25
N ARG A 2 -29.13 42.36 1.27
CA ARG A 2 -28.17 42.98 2.22
C ARG A 2 -28.14 42.50 3.70
N LEU A 3 -26.90 42.37 4.22
CA LEU A 3 -26.38 42.84 5.54
C LEU A 3 -26.92 42.19 6.85
N HIS A 4 -26.27 42.28 8.03
CA HIS A 4 -24.85 42.19 8.46
C HIS A 4 -24.81 42.40 10.01
N PHE A 5 -23.84 41.79 10.71
CA PHE A 5 -23.23 42.24 11.98
C PHE A 5 -24.04 42.36 13.29
N ASN A 6 -23.54 41.65 14.32
CA ASN A 6 -23.19 42.10 15.70
C ASN A 6 -24.26 42.72 16.65
N ALA A 7 -24.13 42.68 17.98
CA ALA A 7 -23.36 41.85 18.95
C ALA A 7 -23.82 42.25 20.38
N TYR A 8 -23.08 41.87 21.44
CA TYR A 8 -23.26 42.26 22.86
C TYR A 8 -24.53 41.72 23.57
N LEU A 9 -24.55 41.54 24.90
CA LEU A 9 -23.55 41.03 25.84
C LEU A 9 -24.31 40.51 27.10
N ALA A 10 -23.62 39.89 28.06
CA ALA A 10 -24.22 39.36 29.29
C ALA A 10 -24.93 40.41 30.17
N THR A 11 -25.89 39.98 31.00
CA THR A 11 -25.74 40.02 32.49
C THR A 11 -26.92 39.43 33.28
N SER A 12 -26.61 38.40 34.08
CA SER A 12 -26.89 38.30 35.54
C SER A 12 -28.30 38.13 36.14
N LEU A 13 -28.27 37.65 37.41
CA LEU A 13 -29.31 37.60 38.46
C LEU A 13 -30.47 36.57 38.32
N VAL A 14 -31.03 35.98 39.40
CA VAL A 14 -30.50 35.60 40.75
C VAL A 14 -31.53 34.76 41.53
N ILE A 15 -31.08 34.00 42.56
CA ILE A 15 -31.89 33.40 43.66
C ILE A 15 -32.92 32.31 43.23
N SER A 16 -32.77 31.04 43.63
CA SER A 16 -33.15 30.43 44.94
C SER A 16 -34.67 30.46 45.25
N SER A 17 -35.30 29.47 45.89
CA SER A 17 -34.94 28.06 46.20
C SER A 17 -36.16 27.36 46.85
N SER A 18 -36.08 26.03 47.00
CA SER A 18 -36.69 25.24 48.10
C SER A 18 -38.16 24.78 48.06
N LEU A 19 -38.33 23.47 48.28
CA LEU A 19 -39.43 22.75 48.99
C LEU A 19 -40.85 22.79 48.34
N TYR A 20 -41.64 21.70 48.29
CA TYR A 20 -41.83 20.62 49.29
C TYR A 20 -42.22 19.25 48.66
N HIS A 21 -42.18 18.19 49.47
CA HIS A 21 -42.88 16.91 49.23
C HIS A 21 -44.42 17.05 49.16
N VAL A 22 -45.11 16.09 48.52
CA VAL A 22 -46.02 15.11 49.18
C VAL A 22 -46.51 14.05 48.17
N THR A 23 -47.07 12.94 48.68
CA THR A 23 -47.33 11.67 48.00
C THR A 23 -48.59 11.61 47.12
N ALA A 24 -48.63 10.55 46.29
CA ALA A 24 -49.69 10.13 45.39
C ALA A 24 -51.11 10.00 45.99
N ASP A 25 -52.12 10.08 45.12
CA ASP A 25 -53.04 8.96 44.89
C ASP A 25 -53.54 8.96 43.42
N SER A 26 -54.36 7.97 43.10
CA SER A 26 -54.88 7.54 41.80
C SER A 26 -56.31 8.04 41.54
N THR A 27 -56.76 8.00 40.26
CA THR A 27 -58.10 7.48 39.88
C THR A 27 -58.28 7.37 38.35
N THR A 28 -59.31 6.62 37.92
CA THR A 28 -59.45 6.06 36.56
C THR A 28 -60.69 6.54 35.77
N THR A 29 -60.54 6.70 34.45
CA THR A 29 -61.57 6.41 33.41
C THR A 29 -60.85 6.29 32.04
N SER A 30 -60.87 5.14 31.33
CA SER A 30 -61.96 4.55 30.52
C SER A 30 -62.41 5.50 29.39
N ILE A 31 -62.41 5.12 28.09
CA ILE A 31 -63.22 4.04 27.49
C ILE A 31 -62.57 3.41 26.23
N ARG A 32 -62.64 2.07 26.14
CA ARG A 32 -62.70 1.11 24.98
C ARG A 32 -62.02 1.42 23.62
N GLY A 33 -61.35 0.46 22.96
CA GLY A 33 -60.95 -0.90 23.37
C GLY A 33 -60.99 -1.98 22.26
N THR A 34 -60.82 -3.25 22.67
CA THR A 34 -60.92 -4.52 21.88
C THR A 34 -59.89 -4.74 20.76
N ARG A 35 -59.26 -5.91 20.56
CA ARG A 35 -59.21 -7.27 21.20
C ARG A 35 -57.86 -7.91 20.76
N SER A 36 -57.22 -8.90 21.40
CA SER A 36 -57.47 -9.65 22.65
C SER A 36 -56.24 -10.51 23.04
N ALA A 37 -56.01 -10.71 24.35
CA ALA A 37 -55.48 -11.88 25.11
C ALA A 37 -54.37 -12.81 24.51
N SER A 38 -53.48 -13.43 25.30
CA SER A 38 -53.35 -13.63 26.78
C SER A 38 -51.87 -13.39 27.21
N GLN A 39 -51.50 -12.98 28.44
CA GLN A 39 -51.57 -13.69 29.74
C GLN A 39 -50.95 -15.12 29.71
N THR A 40 -50.08 -15.57 30.63
CA THR A 40 -49.40 -14.96 31.81
C THR A 40 -48.21 -15.83 32.27
N SER A 41 -47.38 -15.34 33.22
CA SER A 41 -46.57 -16.08 34.23
C SER A 41 -45.76 -17.33 33.79
N SER A 42 -44.42 -17.34 33.70
CA SER A 42 -43.36 -17.11 34.72
C SER A 42 -43.01 -18.34 35.59
N MET A 43 -41.87 -18.98 35.25
CA MET A 43 -41.06 -19.93 36.07
C MET A 43 -41.75 -21.27 36.39
N GLU A 44 -41.06 -22.41 36.51
CA GLU A 44 -39.63 -22.67 36.75
C GLU A 44 -38.98 -23.64 35.73
N GLU A 45 -37.66 -23.79 35.89
CA GLU A 45 -36.67 -24.72 35.33
C GLU A 45 -37.12 -26.15 34.88
N ASN A 46 -36.40 -26.88 34.00
CA ASN A 46 -34.97 -26.77 33.66
C ASN A 46 -34.56 -27.37 32.27
N LEU A 47 -33.31 -27.05 31.87
CA LEU A 47 -32.46 -27.69 30.85
C LEU A 47 -32.85 -27.70 29.34
N LEU A 48 -31.84 -27.38 28.51
CA LEU A 48 -31.62 -27.83 27.12
C LEU A 48 -32.68 -27.50 26.04
N THR A 49 -32.65 -26.29 25.46
CA THR A 49 -32.48 -26.08 23.98
C THR A 49 -32.45 -24.61 23.51
N SER A 50 -31.45 -24.27 22.70
CA SER A 50 -31.44 -23.22 21.65
C SER A 50 -31.38 -21.70 22.00
N ASN A 51 -30.74 -20.96 21.08
CA ASN A 51 -31.04 -19.56 20.70
C ASN A 51 -30.73 -18.39 21.65
N THR A 52 -29.47 -18.23 22.08
CA THR A 52 -28.92 -16.89 22.35
C THR A 52 -28.70 -16.12 21.03
N ARG A 53 -29.67 -15.29 20.64
CA ARG A 53 -29.43 -14.24 19.64
C ARG A 53 -28.50 -13.18 20.23
N PHE A 54 -27.21 -13.23 19.89
CA PHE A 54 -26.28 -12.14 20.20
C PHE A 54 -26.76 -10.85 19.53
N LEU A 55 -27.01 -9.82 20.33
CA LEU A 55 -27.18 -8.45 19.85
C LEU A 55 -25.79 -7.89 19.53
N ILE A 56 -25.33 -8.13 18.30
CA ILE A 56 -24.01 -7.69 17.82
C ILE A 56 -23.90 -6.16 17.94
N PRO A 57 -22.84 -5.62 18.55
CA PRO A 57 -22.58 -4.18 18.62
C PRO A 57 -22.59 -3.49 17.25
N LYS A 58 -22.89 -2.19 17.22
CA LYS A 58 -23.13 -1.42 15.98
C LYS A 58 -21.86 -1.05 15.20
N GLU A 59 -20.69 -1.49 15.63
CA GLU A 59 -19.38 -0.97 15.23
C GLU A 59 -18.53 -1.96 14.42
N ARG A 60 -17.39 -1.46 13.95
CA ARG A 60 -16.48 -2.16 13.07
C ARG A 60 -15.51 -3.01 13.88
N ARG A 61 -15.55 -4.34 13.72
CA ARG A 61 -14.51 -5.21 14.26
C ARG A 61 -13.26 -5.05 13.39
N LEU A 62 -12.35 -4.18 13.80
CA LEU A 62 -11.00 -4.11 13.29
C LEU A 62 -10.28 -5.45 13.56
N LEU A 63 -9.23 -5.71 12.80
CA LEU A 63 -8.30 -6.80 13.09
C LEU A 63 -7.19 -6.30 14.02
N PRO A 64 -6.57 -7.16 14.83
CA PRO A 64 -5.33 -6.81 15.52
C PRO A 64 -4.25 -6.44 14.50
N HIS A 65 -3.33 -5.56 14.87
CA HIS A 65 -2.19 -5.22 14.01
C HIS A 65 -1.12 -6.31 14.02
N GLU A 66 -1.13 -7.26 14.96
CA GLU A 66 -0.11 -8.30 15.09
C GLU A 66 -0.73 -9.70 15.23
N GLY A 67 0.01 -10.73 14.83
CA GLY A 67 -0.38 -12.14 14.88
C GLY A 67 -0.62 -12.78 13.50
N VAL A 68 -0.97 -14.07 13.52
CA VAL A 68 -1.28 -14.85 12.32
C VAL A 68 -2.80 -14.96 12.17
N MET A 69 -3.34 -14.45 11.07
CA MET A 69 -4.77 -14.30 10.83
C MET A 69 -5.29 -15.36 9.85
N ARG A 70 -6.09 -16.33 10.33
CA ARG A 70 -6.72 -17.30 9.43
C ARG A 70 -7.76 -16.59 8.57
N THR A 71 -7.60 -16.69 7.25
CA THR A 71 -8.41 -15.92 6.29
C THR A 71 -9.03 -16.85 5.27
N ILE A 72 -10.32 -16.65 4.99
CA ILE A 72 -11.07 -17.37 3.95
C ILE A 72 -11.59 -16.40 2.87
N ILE A 73 -11.40 -16.79 1.61
CA ILE A 73 -11.84 -16.03 0.43
C ILE A 73 -13.07 -16.72 -0.16
N ILE A 74 -14.16 -15.99 -0.29
CA ILE A 74 -15.46 -16.53 -0.68
C ILE A 74 -15.81 -15.99 -2.07
N ARG A 75 -15.76 -16.88 -3.05
CA ARG A 75 -16.12 -16.57 -4.44
C ARG A 75 -17.61 -16.84 -4.64
N VAL A 76 -18.33 -15.88 -5.22
CA VAL A 76 -19.79 -15.93 -5.26
C VAL A 76 -20.29 -16.22 -6.68
N THR A 77 -20.96 -17.35 -6.85
CA THR A 77 -21.71 -17.69 -8.07
C THR A 77 -23.17 -17.25 -7.90
N ASP A 78 -23.69 -16.37 -8.76
CA ASP A 78 -25.07 -15.85 -8.66
C ASP A 78 -26.15 -16.78 -9.23
N GLY A 79 -27.41 -16.38 -9.10
CA GLY A 79 -28.57 -17.16 -9.53
C GLY A 79 -28.67 -17.40 -11.05
N GLU A 80 -27.91 -16.68 -11.86
CA GLU A 80 -27.78 -16.89 -13.32
C GLU A 80 -26.49 -17.65 -13.68
N GLY A 81 -25.71 -18.09 -12.68
CA GLY A 81 -24.42 -18.76 -12.86
C GLY A 81 -23.23 -17.82 -13.08
N LYS A 82 -23.36 -16.50 -12.85
CA LYS A 82 -22.24 -15.56 -13.00
C LYS A 82 -21.27 -15.66 -11.83
N GLN A 83 -19.97 -15.57 -12.13
CA GLN A 83 -18.87 -15.70 -11.17
C GLN A 83 -17.97 -14.45 -11.15
N PRO A 84 -17.00 -14.33 -10.22
CA PRO A 84 -15.91 -13.36 -10.33
C PRO A 84 -15.10 -13.56 -11.62
N ILE A 85 -14.36 -12.53 -12.05
CA ILE A 85 -13.56 -12.58 -13.31
C ILE A 85 -12.16 -13.17 -13.14
N THR A 86 -11.75 -13.42 -11.90
CA THR A 86 -10.64 -14.29 -11.49
C THR A 86 -11.14 -15.72 -11.36
N ASP A 87 -10.25 -16.71 -11.37
CA ASP A 87 -10.50 -18.08 -10.92
C ASP A 87 -10.09 -18.29 -9.45
N ALA A 88 -10.38 -19.46 -8.88
CA ALA A 88 -10.08 -19.77 -7.48
C ALA A 88 -8.58 -19.88 -7.16
N ARG A 89 -7.75 -20.34 -8.10
CA ARG A 89 -6.30 -20.43 -7.89
C ARG A 89 -5.68 -19.04 -7.86
N ARG A 90 -6.12 -18.15 -8.75
CA ARG A 90 -5.72 -16.74 -8.77
C ARG A 90 -6.19 -15.96 -7.53
N GLU A 91 -7.38 -16.24 -6.99
CA GLU A 91 -7.76 -15.70 -5.68
C GLU A 91 -6.80 -16.17 -4.57
N SER A 92 -6.58 -17.49 -4.44
CA SER A 92 -5.64 -18.02 -3.44
C SER A 92 -4.26 -17.36 -3.55
N ASP A 93 -3.80 -17.12 -4.78
CA ASP A 93 -2.51 -16.51 -5.05
C ASP A 93 -2.43 -15.01 -4.74
N THR A 94 -3.43 -14.21 -5.11
CA THR A 94 -3.52 -12.79 -4.71
C THR A 94 -3.43 -12.62 -3.19
N TRP A 95 -4.07 -13.51 -2.43
CA TRP A 95 -4.17 -13.41 -0.97
C TRP A 95 -2.97 -14.02 -0.25
N PHE A 96 -2.53 -15.22 -0.62
CA PHE A 96 -1.52 -16.00 0.11
C PHE A 96 -0.24 -16.25 -0.68
N GLY A 97 -0.29 -16.21 -2.02
CA GLY A 97 0.85 -16.53 -2.88
C GLY A 97 0.99 -18.03 -3.17
N THR A 98 -0.07 -18.83 -3.01
CA THR A 98 -0.08 -20.30 -3.09
C THR A 98 0.25 -20.88 -4.47
N HIS A 99 0.24 -20.09 -5.55
CA HIS A 99 0.37 -20.61 -6.92
C HIS A 99 1.47 -19.96 -7.75
N GLY A 100 1.98 -18.78 -7.35
CA GLY A 100 3.08 -18.10 -8.04
C GLY A 100 2.70 -17.66 -9.46
N LEU A 101 1.42 -17.39 -9.69
CA LEU A 101 0.92 -16.85 -10.93
C LEU A 101 1.37 -15.39 -11.02
N ALA A 102 1.91 -14.97 -12.16
CA ALA A 102 2.25 -13.56 -12.35
C ALA A 102 0.95 -12.72 -12.35
N LEU A 103 0.71 -11.99 -11.26
CA LEU A 103 -0.54 -11.26 -11.01
C LEU A 103 -0.61 -9.98 -11.86
N ALA A 104 -0.81 -10.14 -13.17
CA ALA A 104 -0.77 -9.05 -14.16
C ALA A 104 0.51 -8.20 -14.09
N GLY A 105 1.66 -8.88 -13.96
CA GLY A 105 2.97 -8.24 -13.77
C GLY A 105 3.30 -7.89 -12.32
N ASN A 106 2.48 -8.31 -11.34
CA ASN A 106 2.81 -8.27 -9.91
C ASN A 106 3.35 -9.63 -9.43
N LEU A 107 4.36 -9.57 -8.56
CA LEU A 107 5.17 -10.71 -8.12
C LEU A 107 5.04 -10.98 -6.60
N ASN A 108 4.30 -10.15 -5.86
CA ASN A 108 4.02 -10.32 -4.43
C ASN A 108 2.61 -10.93 -4.19
N SER A 109 2.32 -11.35 -2.95
CA SER A 109 0.96 -11.62 -2.45
C SER A 109 0.57 -10.67 -1.31
N LEU A 110 -0.72 -10.59 -0.95
CA LEU A 110 -1.18 -9.75 0.17
C LEU A 110 -0.46 -10.12 1.48
N THR A 111 -0.34 -11.43 1.71
CA THR A 111 0.43 -11.98 2.83
C THR A 111 1.88 -11.50 2.78
N GLY A 112 2.56 -11.66 1.64
CA GLY A 112 3.95 -11.24 1.49
C GLY A 112 4.17 -9.74 1.73
N LEU A 113 3.24 -8.87 1.31
CA LEU A 113 3.34 -7.42 1.54
C LEU A 113 3.16 -7.03 3.01
N TYR A 114 2.20 -7.63 3.71
CA TYR A 114 2.03 -7.36 5.14
C TYR A 114 3.14 -7.96 6.00
N GLU A 115 3.63 -9.17 5.67
CA GLU A 115 4.79 -9.76 6.32
C GLU A 115 6.03 -8.87 6.15
N GLN A 116 6.33 -8.43 4.92
CA GLN A 116 7.48 -7.56 4.66
C GLN A 116 7.32 -6.18 5.30
N CYS A 117 6.15 -5.51 5.24
CA CYS A 117 5.98 -4.19 5.86
C CYS A 117 5.96 -4.23 7.40
N SER A 118 5.40 -5.27 8.02
CA SER A 118 5.27 -5.37 9.49
C SER A 118 6.50 -5.96 10.19
N GLY A 119 7.52 -6.40 9.45
CA GLY A 119 8.66 -7.15 10.01
C GLY A 119 8.26 -8.53 10.51
N GLY A 120 7.34 -9.21 9.80
CA GLY A 120 6.80 -10.52 10.17
C GLY A 120 5.76 -10.48 11.31
N LYS A 121 5.49 -9.32 11.91
CA LYS A 121 4.55 -9.17 13.04
C LYS A 121 3.10 -9.44 12.65
N LEU A 122 2.72 -9.27 11.39
CA LEU A 122 1.39 -9.57 10.84
C LEU A 122 1.51 -10.49 9.62
N SER A 123 0.77 -11.60 9.65
CA SER A 123 0.69 -12.56 8.53
C SER A 123 -0.75 -13.08 8.36
N PHE A 124 -1.07 -13.54 7.15
CA PHE A 124 -2.36 -14.14 6.80
C PHE A 124 -2.13 -15.55 6.28
N VAL A 125 -2.94 -16.51 6.74
CA VAL A 125 -2.84 -17.90 6.32
C VAL A 125 -4.18 -18.39 5.78
N PRO A 126 -4.19 -19.28 4.77
CA PRO A 126 -5.43 -19.85 4.25
C PRO A 126 -6.15 -20.65 5.34
N SER A 127 -7.43 -20.34 5.59
CA SER A 127 -8.30 -21.18 6.41
C SER A 127 -8.53 -22.53 5.75
N THR A 128 -8.49 -23.60 6.55
CA THR A 128 -8.78 -24.97 6.12
C THR A 128 -10.15 -25.43 6.60
N GLY A 129 -10.90 -26.17 5.78
CA GLY A 129 -12.15 -26.79 6.22
C GLY A 129 -12.92 -27.48 5.09
N PRO A 130 -14.09 -28.09 5.38
CA PRO A 130 -14.88 -28.81 4.39
C PRO A 130 -15.29 -27.91 3.22
N GLY A 131 -14.89 -28.27 2.00
CA GLY A 131 -15.18 -27.48 0.78
C GLY A 131 -14.30 -26.25 0.57
N VAL A 132 -13.29 -26.01 1.42
CA VAL A 132 -12.28 -24.96 1.22
C VAL A 132 -11.05 -25.57 0.56
N VAL A 133 -10.57 -24.95 -0.52
CA VAL A 133 -9.34 -25.35 -1.24
C VAL A 133 -8.42 -24.13 -1.27
N ASP A 134 -7.20 -24.28 -0.76
CA ASP A 134 -6.16 -23.22 -0.74
C ASP A 134 -6.64 -21.89 -0.12
N GLY A 135 -7.48 -21.95 0.91
CA GLY A 135 -8.10 -20.79 1.57
C GLY A 135 -9.33 -20.20 0.86
N VAL A 136 -9.76 -20.81 -0.24
CA VAL A 136 -10.86 -20.32 -1.10
C VAL A 136 -12.08 -21.25 -1.03
N LEU A 137 -13.27 -20.67 -0.93
CA LEU A 137 -14.56 -21.35 -0.89
C LEU A 137 -15.47 -20.81 -2.00
N GLU A 138 -15.98 -21.71 -2.84
CA GLU A 138 -17.03 -21.38 -3.82
C GLU A 138 -18.42 -21.39 -3.15
N LEU A 139 -19.17 -20.31 -3.32
CA LEU A 139 -20.49 -20.10 -2.73
C LEU A 139 -21.52 -19.79 -3.83
N ALA A 140 -22.43 -20.73 -4.09
CA ALA A 140 -23.60 -20.47 -4.92
C ALA A 140 -24.69 -19.72 -4.12
N VAL A 141 -25.30 -18.69 -4.73
CA VAL A 141 -26.44 -17.95 -4.17
C VAL A 141 -27.58 -17.90 -5.17
N SER A 142 -28.82 -18.10 -4.72
CA SER A 142 -30.00 -18.24 -5.60
C SER A 142 -30.56 -16.93 -6.17
N GLN A 143 -29.85 -15.81 -6.01
CA GLN A 143 -30.30 -14.48 -6.41
C GLN A 143 -29.40 -13.94 -7.52
N ASN A 144 -30.00 -13.43 -8.59
CA ASN A 144 -29.28 -12.68 -9.62
C ASN A 144 -28.70 -11.40 -9.01
N MET A 145 -27.40 -11.19 -9.18
CA MET A 145 -26.66 -10.06 -8.61
C MET A 145 -26.33 -8.96 -9.62
N THR A 146 -26.66 -9.18 -10.90
CA THR A 146 -26.40 -8.23 -11.99
C THR A 146 -27.04 -6.87 -11.70
N GLY A 147 -26.26 -5.80 -11.74
CA GLY A 147 -26.73 -4.43 -11.51
C GLY A 147 -26.92 -4.05 -10.05
N LEU A 148 -26.86 -4.99 -9.09
CA LEU A 148 -26.91 -4.68 -7.66
C LEU A 148 -25.64 -3.92 -7.24
N HIS A 149 -25.77 -3.02 -6.26
CA HIS A 149 -24.61 -2.41 -5.63
C HIS A 149 -23.83 -3.45 -4.79
N VAL A 150 -22.50 -3.38 -4.78
CA VAL A 150 -21.60 -4.32 -4.09
C VAL A 150 -21.90 -4.47 -2.60
N SER A 151 -22.31 -3.39 -1.91
CA SER A 151 -22.74 -3.49 -0.50
C SER A 151 -24.03 -4.30 -0.30
N THR A 152 -24.89 -4.42 -1.31
CA THR A 152 -26.11 -5.25 -1.30
C THR A 152 -25.77 -6.69 -1.69
N ALA A 153 -25.02 -6.88 -2.79
CA ALA A 153 -24.57 -8.21 -3.24
C ALA A 153 -23.74 -8.92 -2.15
N GLY A 154 -22.76 -8.25 -1.57
CA GLY A 154 -21.96 -8.76 -0.46
C GLY A 154 -22.76 -9.09 0.79
N GLN A 155 -23.83 -8.33 1.10
CA GLN A 155 -24.74 -8.68 2.21
C GLN A 155 -25.56 -9.94 1.94
N ILE A 156 -26.03 -10.16 0.71
CA ILE A 156 -26.73 -11.39 0.31
C ILE A 156 -25.77 -12.58 0.44
N ALA A 157 -24.59 -12.49 -0.18
CA ALA A 157 -23.56 -13.53 -0.11
C ALA A 157 -23.13 -13.86 1.32
N ARG A 158 -22.84 -12.84 2.15
CA ARG A 158 -22.51 -13.01 3.57
C ARG A 158 -23.62 -13.73 4.34
N ASN A 159 -24.88 -13.39 4.08
CA ASN A 159 -26.00 -14.00 4.75
C ASN A 159 -26.21 -15.47 4.34
N GLU A 160 -25.76 -15.88 3.14
CA GLU A 160 -25.76 -17.29 2.72
C GLU A 160 -24.55 -18.06 3.27
N PHE A 161 -23.34 -17.48 3.18
CA PHE A 161 -22.13 -18.02 3.83
C PHE A 161 -22.35 -18.28 5.32
N ASN A 162 -22.96 -17.33 6.03
CA ASN A 162 -23.24 -17.47 7.45
C ASN A 162 -24.21 -18.63 7.77
N LYS A 163 -25.07 -19.08 6.83
CA LYS A 163 -25.88 -20.30 6.99
C LYS A 163 -25.07 -21.55 6.66
N LEU A 164 -24.29 -21.51 5.58
CA LEU A 164 -23.45 -22.61 5.14
C LEU A 164 -22.45 -22.98 6.25
N ASN A 165 -21.75 -22.00 6.82
CA ASN A 165 -20.73 -22.24 7.83
C ASN A 165 -21.27 -22.72 9.19
N GLN A 166 -22.57 -22.53 9.50
CA GLN A 166 -23.21 -23.17 10.66
C GLN A 166 -23.20 -24.71 10.56
N ASN A 167 -23.08 -25.26 9.35
CA ASN A 167 -22.98 -26.70 9.10
C ASN A 167 -21.54 -27.15 8.82
N LEU A 168 -20.72 -26.32 8.17
CA LEU A 168 -19.33 -26.68 7.81
C LEU A 168 -18.33 -26.49 8.95
N GLY A 169 -18.58 -25.56 9.88
CA GLY A 169 -17.73 -25.35 11.06
C GLY A 169 -16.33 -24.81 10.74
N ILE A 170 -16.13 -24.11 9.63
CA ILE A 170 -14.84 -23.56 9.23
C ILE A 170 -14.44 -22.42 10.17
N GLU A 171 -13.22 -22.47 10.69
CA GLU A 171 -12.65 -21.43 11.55
C GLU A 171 -11.86 -20.39 10.73
N PHE A 172 -12.08 -19.12 11.04
CA PHE A 172 -11.41 -17.97 10.41
C PHE A 172 -11.45 -16.75 11.34
N ASP A 173 -10.44 -15.91 11.24
CA ASP A 173 -10.34 -14.62 11.93
C ASP A 173 -10.91 -13.49 11.07
N ASN A 174 -10.68 -13.53 9.76
CA ASN A 174 -11.20 -12.59 8.76
C ASN A 174 -11.76 -13.33 7.53
N TYR A 175 -12.67 -12.71 6.78
CA TYR A 175 -13.07 -13.22 5.47
C TYR A 175 -13.34 -12.15 4.42
N SER A 176 -13.10 -12.51 3.16
CA SER A 176 -13.29 -11.64 1.98
C SER A 176 -14.36 -12.25 1.08
N ILE A 177 -15.32 -11.45 0.61
CA ILE A 177 -16.30 -11.91 -0.39
C ILE A 177 -15.99 -11.24 -1.72
N ILE A 178 -15.74 -12.06 -2.75
CA ILE A 178 -15.56 -11.62 -4.12
C ILE A 178 -16.91 -11.76 -4.83
N CYS A 179 -17.55 -10.64 -5.15
CA CYS A 179 -18.84 -10.63 -5.84
C CYS A 179 -18.68 -10.97 -7.33
N PRO A 180 -19.74 -11.47 -7.99
CA PRO A 180 -19.67 -11.85 -9.39
C PRO A 180 -19.65 -10.64 -10.33
N TYR A 181 -19.22 -10.87 -11.57
CA TYR A 181 -19.15 -9.83 -12.59
C TYR A 181 -20.52 -9.23 -12.92
N GLY A 182 -20.57 -7.91 -13.09
CA GLY A 182 -21.80 -7.15 -13.31
C GLY A 182 -22.46 -6.62 -12.04
N VAL A 183 -21.93 -6.92 -10.85
CA VAL A 183 -22.21 -6.15 -9.62
C VAL A 183 -21.61 -4.75 -9.74
N LYS A 184 -22.38 -3.70 -9.41
CA LYS A 184 -21.97 -2.29 -9.52
C LYS A 184 -21.27 -1.80 -8.26
N GLY A 185 -20.22 -1.01 -8.42
CA GLY A 185 -19.51 -0.33 -7.34
C GLY A 185 -18.01 -0.24 -7.64
N SER A 186 -17.36 0.81 -7.17
CA SER A 186 -15.92 1.00 -7.32
C SER A 186 -15.14 0.25 -6.24
N GLY A 187 -14.27 -0.68 -6.66
CA GLY A 187 -13.29 -1.33 -5.80
C GLY A 187 -13.87 -2.30 -4.76
N GLY A 188 -13.19 -2.37 -3.62
CA GLY A 188 -13.68 -3.09 -2.44
C GLY A 188 -14.34 -2.15 -1.43
N LEU A 189 -15.20 -2.71 -0.58
CA LEU A 189 -15.82 -2.05 0.57
C LEU A 189 -15.61 -2.89 1.83
N ALA A 190 -14.63 -2.50 2.64
CA ALA A 190 -14.46 -3.05 3.98
C ALA A 190 -15.54 -2.52 4.94
N GLN A 191 -16.52 -3.35 5.31
CA GLN A 191 -17.76 -2.89 5.95
C GLN A 191 -17.54 -2.30 7.35
N THR A 192 -18.35 -1.31 7.73
CA THR A 192 -18.37 -0.66 9.06
C THR A 192 -18.92 -1.54 10.20
N ARG A 193 -19.23 -2.82 9.93
CA ARG A 193 -19.68 -3.83 10.89
C ARG A 193 -19.19 -5.22 10.43
N GLY A 194 -18.64 -6.01 11.36
CA GLY A 194 -18.18 -7.38 11.09
C GLY A 194 -16.68 -7.52 10.76
N ASN A 195 -16.21 -8.76 10.71
CA ASN A 195 -14.82 -9.16 10.42
C ASN A 195 -14.58 -9.48 8.93
N HIS A 196 -15.17 -8.68 8.04
CA HIS A 196 -15.21 -8.95 6.61
C HIS A 196 -15.17 -7.71 5.72
N GLN A 197 -15.06 -7.97 4.41
CA GLN A 197 -15.06 -6.99 3.32
C GLN A 197 -15.66 -7.59 2.03
N PHE A 198 -16.14 -6.73 1.14
CA PHE A 198 -16.75 -7.13 -0.14
C PHE A 198 -15.97 -6.51 -1.31
N TYR A 199 -15.65 -7.27 -2.35
CA TYR A 199 -15.06 -6.75 -3.59
C TYR A 199 -16.07 -6.84 -4.73
N ALA A 200 -16.20 -5.79 -5.54
CA ALA A 200 -16.94 -5.85 -6.80
C ALA A 200 -16.14 -6.71 -7.79
N GLY A 201 -16.80 -7.58 -8.57
CA GLY A 201 -16.12 -8.58 -9.40
C GLY A 201 -15.19 -7.94 -10.44
N GLY A 202 -13.88 -8.13 -10.27
CA GLY A 202 -12.81 -7.52 -11.04
C GLY A 202 -11.93 -6.55 -10.24
N ALA A 203 -12.33 -6.10 -9.04
CA ALA A 203 -11.50 -5.29 -8.14
C ALA A 203 -10.37 -6.10 -7.49
N ASP A 204 -10.65 -7.38 -7.25
CA ASP A 204 -9.73 -8.49 -6.93
C ASP A 204 -8.48 -8.59 -7.82
N ARG A 205 -8.49 -7.99 -9.01
CA ARG A 205 -7.39 -8.08 -9.99
C ARG A 205 -6.14 -7.25 -9.66
N SER A 206 -6.24 -6.27 -8.77
CA SER A 206 -5.11 -5.44 -8.32
C SER A 206 -4.77 -5.77 -6.88
N LEU A 207 -3.57 -6.31 -6.65
CA LEU A 207 -3.07 -6.59 -5.31
C LEU A 207 -2.94 -5.32 -4.47
N GLU A 208 -2.58 -4.20 -5.10
CA GLU A 208 -2.45 -2.91 -4.44
C GLU A 208 -3.80 -2.41 -3.93
N LEU A 209 -4.88 -2.59 -4.71
CA LEU A 209 -6.24 -2.31 -4.27
C LEU A 209 -6.71 -3.29 -3.18
N VAL A 210 -6.36 -4.57 -3.28
CA VAL A 210 -6.66 -5.55 -2.23
C VAL A 210 -5.96 -5.16 -0.91
N MET A 211 -4.68 -4.77 -0.94
CA MET A 211 -3.92 -4.30 0.22
C MET A 211 -4.45 -2.97 0.77
N HIS A 212 -4.79 -2.01 -0.09
CA HIS A 212 -5.41 -0.75 0.31
C HIS A 212 -6.75 -0.97 1.04
N GLU A 213 -7.63 -1.82 0.53
CA GLU A 213 -8.90 -2.14 1.18
C GLU A 213 -8.70 -2.95 2.47
N PHE A 214 -7.70 -3.83 2.49
CA PHE A 214 -7.34 -4.57 3.70
C PHE A 214 -6.74 -3.66 4.79
N GLY A 215 -5.98 -2.62 4.43
CA GLY A 215 -5.45 -1.64 5.38
C GLY A 215 -6.55 -0.98 6.20
N LYS A 216 -7.74 -0.80 5.60
CA LYS A 216 -8.91 -0.30 6.31
C LYS A 216 -9.41 -1.27 7.39
N ARG A 217 -9.15 -2.58 7.30
CA ARG A 217 -9.43 -3.58 8.36
C ARG A 217 -8.53 -3.40 9.59
N LEU A 218 -7.33 -2.86 9.40
CA LEU A 218 -6.35 -2.45 10.42
C LEU A 218 -6.57 -0.98 10.88
N GLY A 219 -7.79 -0.44 10.70
CA GLY A 219 -8.10 0.92 11.09
C GLY A 219 -7.47 2.02 10.24
N PHE A 220 -6.63 1.72 9.25
CA PHE A 220 -6.00 2.75 8.42
C PHE A 220 -7.04 3.41 7.51
N HIS A 221 -7.25 4.72 7.67
CA HIS A 221 -8.06 5.53 6.77
C HIS A 221 -7.22 6.12 5.63
N HIS A 222 -7.87 6.66 4.59
CA HIS A 222 -7.20 7.15 3.38
C HIS A 222 -6.13 8.23 3.62
N SER A 223 -5.24 8.40 2.63
CA SER A 223 -4.13 9.35 2.65
C SER A 223 -4.12 10.19 1.36
N GLY A 224 -4.07 11.52 1.47
CA GLY A 224 -4.15 12.40 0.30
C GLY A 224 -3.25 13.63 0.40
N LEU A 225 -3.51 14.61 -0.47
CA LEU A 225 -2.85 15.91 -0.47
C LEU A 225 -3.80 17.04 -0.01
N PRO A 226 -3.29 18.16 0.55
CA PRO A 226 -4.11 19.30 0.98
C PRO A 226 -4.85 19.95 -0.20
N ASN A 227 -6.14 20.17 -0.05
CA ASN A 227 -7.05 20.74 -1.07
C ASN A 227 -7.28 19.87 -2.32
N GLU A 228 -6.64 18.70 -2.41
CA GLU A 228 -6.93 17.66 -3.40
C GLU A 228 -7.91 16.62 -2.81
N GLY A 229 -7.92 15.41 -3.34
CA GLY A 229 -8.73 14.30 -2.84
C GLY A 229 -8.12 13.60 -1.62
N ASP A 230 -8.73 12.47 -1.26
CA ASP A 230 -8.30 11.64 -0.13
C ASP A 230 -7.39 10.47 -0.52
N TYR A 231 -7.01 10.35 -1.80
CA TYR A 231 -6.26 9.21 -2.36
C TYR A 231 -4.94 9.60 -3.03
N ASP A 232 -4.58 10.89 -3.02
CA ASP A 232 -3.51 11.44 -3.86
C ASP A 232 -2.11 11.32 -3.22
N ASP A 233 -2.02 10.74 -2.01
CA ASP A 233 -0.75 10.37 -1.37
C ASP A 233 -0.12 9.17 -2.09
N ASN A 234 0.63 9.46 -3.15
CA ASN A 234 1.41 8.50 -3.91
C ASN A 234 2.72 8.07 -3.20
N SER A 235 2.93 8.49 -1.95
CA SER A 235 4.05 8.03 -1.11
C SER A 235 3.71 6.81 -0.24
N CYS A 236 2.43 6.44 -0.11
CA CYS A 236 2.04 5.23 0.63
C CYS A 236 0.76 4.55 0.13
N MET A 237 0.65 3.25 0.44
CA MET A 237 -0.42 2.34 -0.01
C MET A 237 -1.85 2.81 0.31
N MET A 238 -2.01 3.69 1.31
CA MET A 238 -3.33 4.20 1.73
C MET A 238 -3.77 5.46 1.00
N GLY A 239 -2.96 6.03 0.12
CA GLY A 239 -3.42 6.96 -0.92
C GLY A 239 -3.68 6.20 -2.21
N CYS A 240 -2.60 5.85 -2.91
CA CYS A 240 -2.60 5.08 -4.15
C CYS A 240 -1.58 3.91 -4.04
N CYS A 241 -1.20 3.14 -5.05
CA CYS A 241 -1.32 3.30 -6.50
C CYS A 241 -1.44 1.93 -7.21
N ALA A 242 -2.02 1.89 -8.41
CA ALA A 242 -1.86 0.73 -9.30
C ALA A 242 -0.36 0.52 -9.65
N GLY A 243 0.12 -0.73 -9.60
CA GLY A 243 1.53 -1.06 -9.88
C GLY A 243 2.52 -0.59 -8.81
N ALA A 244 2.07 -0.21 -7.61
CA ALA A 244 2.92 0.10 -6.45
C ALA A 244 3.19 -1.17 -5.60
N GLN A 245 3.95 -2.10 -6.17
CA GLN A 245 4.03 -3.48 -5.68
C GLN A 245 4.95 -3.69 -4.47
N GLN A 246 5.75 -2.70 -4.10
CA GLN A 246 6.65 -2.69 -2.94
C GLN A 246 6.59 -1.28 -2.32
N MET A 247 5.56 -1.04 -1.51
CA MET A 247 5.27 0.25 -0.87
C MET A 247 4.50 0.00 0.42
N CYS A 248 4.94 0.60 1.52
CA CYS A 248 4.28 0.46 2.84
C CYS A 248 3.39 1.66 3.17
N PHE A 249 3.21 1.94 4.47
CA PHE A 249 2.34 2.98 5.01
C PHE A 249 3.14 4.21 5.47
N ASN A 250 2.57 5.41 5.30
CA ASN A 250 3.25 6.66 5.66
C ASN A 250 3.50 6.80 7.18
N ALA A 251 4.25 7.83 7.56
CA ALA A 251 4.72 8.08 8.93
C ALA A 251 3.63 7.91 10.01
N ALA A 252 2.46 8.51 9.82
CA ALA A 252 1.36 8.46 10.79
C ALA A 252 0.78 7.04 10.95
N LYS A 253 0.57 6.33 9.84
CA LYS A 253 0.04 4.95 9.88
C LYS A 253 1.06 3.97 10.43
N SER A 254 2.33 4.19 10.12
CA SER A 254 3.42 3.45 10.73
C SER A 254 3.47 3.68 12.25
N TRP A 255 3.32 4.92 12.73
CA TRP A 255 3.19 5.23 14.15
C TRP A 255 2.05 4.47 14.82
N TYR A 256 0.84 4.55 14.25
CA TYR A 256 -0.36 3.94 14.83
C TYR A 256 -0.49 2.43 14.60
N SER A 257 0.33 1.82 13.73
CA SER A 257 0.40 0.35 13.59
C SER A 257 0.92 -0.35 14.85
N GLY A 258 1.84 0.30 15.58
CA GLY A 258 2.58 -0.30 16.69
C GLY A 258 3.78 -1.17 16.26
N TRP A 259 3.98 -1.46 14.98
CA TRP A 259 5.04 -2.38 14.52
C TRP A 259 6.45 -1.87 14.78
N TYR A 260 6.66 -0.55 14.83
CA TYR A 260 7.98 0.08 14.85
C TYR A 260 8.25 0.89 16.13
N THR A 261 7.62 0.53 17.25
CA THR A 261 7.66 1.26 18.53
C THR A 261 9.06 1.59 19.06
N GLU A 262 10.07 0.76 18.78
CA GLU A 262 11.46 1.00 19.18
C GLU A 262 12.13 2.07 18.30
N GLY A 263 11.67 2.23 17.05
CA GLY A 263 12.04 3.30 16.14
C GLY A 263 11.15 4.55 16.24
N HIS A 264 10.30 4.67 17.26
CA HIS A 264 9.46 5.85 17.47
C HIS A 264 10.15 6.88 18.38
N VAL A 265 10.22 8.13 17.93
CA VAL A 265 10.67 9.26 18.77
C VAL A 265 9.59 10.35 18.83
N MET A 266 9.42 10.96 20.01
CA MET A 266 8.61 12.17 20.17
C MET A 266 9.52 13.38 20.41
N LEU A 267 9.30 14.46 19.67
CA LEU A 267 9.97 15.75 19.89
C LEU A 267 9.15 16.64 20.84
N ASN A 268 8.52 16.03 21.85
CA ASN A 268 7.54 16.69 22.74
C ASN A 268 8.15 17.69 23.73
N HIS A 269 9.48 17.80 23.80
CA HIS A 269 10.16 18.88 24.52
C HIS A 269 10.06 20.23 23.79
N LEU A 270 9.75 20.22 22.49
CA LEU A 270 9.54 21.40 21.66
C LEU A 270 8.17 22.02 21.97
N SER A 271 8.18 23.11 22.72
CA SER A 271 6.98 23.78 23.23
C SER A 271 7.10 25.31 23.29
N THR A 272 8.30 25.87 23.27
CA THR A 272 8.58 27.30 23.34
C THR A 272 9.59 27.76 22.27
N PRO A 273 9.54 29.03 21.82
CA PRO A 273 10.49 29.60 20.86
C PRO A 273 11.95 29.45 21.27
N GLY A 274 12.82 29.20 20.29
CA GLY A 274 14.25 28.96 20.49
C GLY A 274 14.61 27.53 20.89
N GLN A 275 13.63 26.66 21.14
CA GLN A 275 13.86 25.23 21.29
C GLN A 275 14.02 24.53 19.94
N TRP A 276 14.87 23.51 19.91
CA TRP A 276 15.12 22.68 18.75
C TRP A 276 15.44 21.23 19.14
N GLY A 277 15.33 20.33 18.16
CA GLY A 277 15.68 18.92 18.29
C GLY A 277 16.17 18.38 16.96
N LYS A 278 17.11 17.44 16.98
CA LYS A 278 17.68 16.82 15.77
C LYS A 278 17.57 15.31 15.85
N VAL A 279 17.13 14.68 14.76
CA VAL A 279 16.86 13.24 14.64
C VAL A 279 17.49 12.67 13.36
N ASN A 280 17.96 11.43 13.41
CA ASN A 280 18.44 10.70 12.24
C ASN A 280 17.37 9.68 11.81
N LEU A 281 16.53 10.07 10.85
CA LEU A 281 15.44 9.23 10.33
C LEU A 281 15.99 8.18 9.35
N VAL A 282 15.83 6.90 9.67
CA VAL A 282 16.20 5.78 8.78
C VAL A 282 15.05 5.39 7.86
N GLY A 283 15.36 4.74 6.74
CA GLY A 283 14.34 4.13 5.89
C GLY A 283 13.72 2.90 6.54
N ILE A 284 12.43 2.63 6.24
CA ILE A 284 11.71 1.42 6.73
C ILE A 284 12.50 0.14 6.48
N ASP A 285 13.14 0.05 5.31
CA ASP A 285 13.88 -1.12 4.83
C ASP A 285 15.22 -1.35 5.55
N ASP A 286 15.79 -0.33 6.20
CA ASP A 286 16.96 -0.48 7.08
C ASP A 286 16.52 -0.64 8.55
N TYR A 287 15.42 -0.01 8.96
CA TYR A 287 14.80 -0.22 10.28
C TYR A 287 14.38 -1.68 10.49
N LEU A 288 13.64 -2.26 9.54
CA LEU A 288 13.11 -3.63 9.62
C LEU A 288 14.19 -4.72 9.63
N ARG A 289 15.45 -4.34 9.40
CA ARG A 289 16.62 -5.22 9.49
C ARG A 289 17.45 -4.97 10.76
N GLY A 290 17.10 -4.02 11.63
CA GLY A 290 17.96 -3.64 12.76
C GLY A 290 19.26 -2.93 12.37
N VAL A 291 19.40 -2.46 11.11
CA VAL A 291 20.60 -1.73 10.66
C VAL A 291 20.51 -0.27 11.09
N PHE A 292 20.40 -0.01 12.39
CA PHE A 292 20.32 1.34 12.94
C PHE A 292 20.88 1.39 14.37
N GLY A 293 21.50 2.50 14.76
CA GLY A 293 22.02 2.70 16.12
C GLY A 293 20.99 3.28 17.08
N GLU A 294 21.31 3.29 18.38
CA GLU A 294 20.50 3.92 19.45
C GLU A 294 20.18 5.41 19.17
N SER A 295 20.94 6.06 18.28
CA SER A 295 20.77 7.46 17.85
C SER A 295 19.84 7.65 16.64
N ASN A 296 19.20 6.59 16.16
CA ASN A 296 18.37 6.59 14.95
C ASN A 296 16.89 6.33 15.30
N SER A 297 15.99 6.71 14.40
CA SER A 297 14.55 6.47 14.54
C SER A 297 13.94 6.26 13.16
N PHE A 298 12.84 5.51 13.06
CA PHE A 298 12.09 5.36 11.82
C PHE A 298 11.02 6.44 11.68
N VAL A 299 10.23 6.68 12.73
CA VAL A 299 9.17 7.70 12.74
C VAL A 299 9.39 8.70 13.86
N ALA A 300 9.42 9.99 13.52
CA ALA A 300 9.36 11.08 14.50
C ALA A 300 7.94 11.67 14.54
N ASN A 301 7.35 11.74 15.73
CA ASN A 301 6.15 12.51 16.03
C ASN A 301 6.58 13.87 16.59
N ILE A 302 6.12 14.94 15.94
CA ILE A 302 6.53 16.33 16.20
C ILE A 302 5.53 17.05 17.13
N GLY A 303 4.40 16.41 17.45
CA GLY A 303 3.22 17.08 18.01
C GLY A 303 2.35 17.71 16.92
N GLY A 304 1.21 18.31 17.30
CA GLY A 304 0.30 18.95 16.32
C GLY A 304 -0.22 18.00 15.23
N GLY A 305 -0.33 16.70 15.53
CA GLY A 305 -0.70 15.65 14.58
C GLY A 305 0.34 15.39 13.49
N LEU A 306 1.55 15.99 13.56
CA LEU A 306 2.61 15.81 12.58
C LEU A 306 3.49 14.59 12.88
N PHE A 307 3.71 13.80 11.84
CA PHE A 307 4.63 12.67 11.81
C PHE A 307 5.57 12.82 10.61
N MET A 308 6.82 12.43 10.74
CA MET A 308 7.76 12.41 9.62
C MET A 308 8.59 11.13 9.57
N VAL A 309 8.96 10.74 8.34
CA VAL A 309 9.69 9.52 8.00
C VAL A 309 10.67 9.81 6.86
N PHE A 310 11.82 9.13 6.84
CA PHE A 310 12.64 9.10 5.64
C PHE A 310 12.07 8.04 4.67
N ASN A 311 11.42 8.49 3.60
CA ASN A 311 10.71 7.65 2.63
C ASN A 311 11.67 7.01 1.63
N ARG A 312 12.67 6.30 2.14
CA ARG A 312 13.73 5.64 1.39
C ARG A 312 13.14 4.67 0.35
N LYS A 313 13.57 4.79 -0.90
CA LYS A 313 13.20 3.96 -2.04
C LYS A 313 14.11 2.73 -2.14
N LYS A 314 13.97 1.80 -1.20
CA LYS A 314 14.84 0.64 -1.01
C LYS A 314 14.02 -0.57 -0.54
N GLY A 315 14.39 -1.77 -0.99
CA GLY A 315 13.75 -3.05 -0.67
C GLY A 315 12.22 -3.00 -0.64
N ILE A 316 11.58 -3.22 0.52
CA ILE A 316 10.11 -3.25 0.61
C ILE A 316 9.41 -1.92 0.23
N ASN A 317 10.14 -0.80 0.20
CA ASN A 317 9.59 0.50 -0.22
C ASN A 317 10.19 1.00 -1.55
N SER A 318 10.87 0.13 -2.31
CA SER A 318 11.47 0.45 -3.62
C SER A 318 10.46 0.80 -4.72
N GLY A 319 9.23 0.31 -4.61
CA GLY A 319 8.12 0.58 -5.53
C GLY A 319 7.41 1.92 -5.31
N VAL A 320 7.84 2.74 -4.33
CA VAL A 320 7.22 4.02 -3.98
C VAL A 320 7.17 5.00 -5.18
N LYS A 321 6.02 5.65 -5.39
CA LYS A 321 5.73 6.41 -6.61
C LYS A 321 6.02 7.91 -6.49
N ALA A 322 5.80 8.51 -5.32
CA ALA A 322 6.15 9.90 -5.01
C ALA A 322 7.08 10.00 -3.80
N TYR A 323 7.88 11.08 -3.75
CA TYR A 323 8.74 11.49 -2.63
C TYR A 323 9.70 10.39 -2.14
N GLY A 324 10.17 9.53 -3.05
CA GLY A 324 11.14 8.48 -2.75
C GLY A 324 12.53 9.07 -2.52
N ASP A 325 13.22 8.62 -1.48
CA ASP A 325 14.51 9.17 -1.01
C ASP A 325 14.43 10.62 -0.48
N GLU A 326 13.24 11.03 -0.05
CA GLU A 326 12.95 12.31 0.62
C GLU A 326 12.39 12.08 2.05
N VAL A 327 12.42 13.12 2.89
CA VAL A 327 11.74 13.13 4.19
C VAL A 327 10.31 13.59 3.99
N VAL A 328 9.32 12.74 4.26
CA VAL A 328 7.89 13.04 4.05
C VAL A 328 7.25 13.39 5.38
N ILE A 329 6.60 14.55 5.44
CA ILE A 329 5.91 15.09 6.61
C ILE A 329 4.40 14.96 6.39
N VAL A 330 3.74 14.24 7.30
CA VAL A 330 2.34 13.84 7.21
C VAL A 330 1.60 14.29 8.45
N GLN A 331 0.45 14.93 8.26
CA GLN A 331 -0.48 15.19 9.36
C GLN A 331 -1.55 14.10 9.43
N GLN A 332 -1.81 13.57 10.62
CA GLN A 332 -2.95 12.71 10.93
C GLN A 332 -3.48 13.03 12.34
N TRP A 333 -4.80 13.08 12.48
CA TRP A 333 -5.46 13.33 13.77
C TRP A 333 -6.06 12.03 14.32
N GLY A 334 -5.40 11.47 15.33
CA GLY A 334 -5.80 10.23 15.98
C GLY A 334 -5.48 8.95 15.18
N GLU A 335 -5.68 7.82 15.85
CA GLU A 335 -5.30 6.47 15.37
C GLU A 335 -6.01 6.08 14.06
N GLY A 336 -7.35 6.17 14.05
CA GLY A 336 -8.18 5.99 12.85
C GLY A 336 -8.26 7.22 11.93
N GLY A 337 -7.29 8.14 12.00
CA GLY A 337 -7.32 9.38 11.24
C GLY A 337 -7.08 9.20 9.74
N ARG A 338 -7.75 10.02 8.92
CA ARG A 338 -7.27 10.31 7.55
C ARG A 338 -6.00 11.14 7.65
N SER A 339 -5.04 10.89 6.76
CA SER A 339 -3.77 11.61 6.75
C SER A 339 -3.59 12.48 5.50
N LYS A 340 -2.80 13.54 5.60
CA LYS A 340 -2.42 14.39 4.47
C LYS A 340 -0.91 14.63 4.48
N VAL A 341 -0.23 14.45 3.34
CA VAL A 341 1.18 14.86 3.18
C VAL A 341 1.21 16.38 3.13
N LEU A 342 1.83 17.05 4.11
CA LEU A 342 1.90 18.51 4.15
C LEU A 342 3.17 19.06 3.48
N ALA A 343 4.25 18.29 3.48
CA ALA A 343 5.51 18.60 2.82
C ALA A 343 6.31 17.33 2.56
N HIS A 344 7.22 17.41 1.59
CA HIS A 344 8.29 16.45 1.37
C HIS A 344 9.59 17.26 1.23
N LEU A 345 10.71 16.78 1.79
CA LEU A 345 11.97 17.51 1.84
C LEU A 345 13.12 16.67 1.29
N ALA A 346 13.90 17.28 0.40
CA ALA A 346 15.05 16.68 -0.24
C ALA A 346 16.36 17.37 0.21
N ASN A 347 17.50 16.69 0.05
CA ASN A 347 18.81 17.27 0.35
C ASN A 347 19.29 18.23 -0.77
N ASN A 348 18.49 19.26 -1.09
CA ASN A 348 18.82 20.29 -2.09
C ASN A 348 18.33 21.68 -1.64
N GLU A 349 18.96 22.74 -2.12
CA GLU A 349 18.69 24.12 -1.65
C GLU A 349 17.23 24.57 -1.83
N SER A 350 16.57 24.10 -2.89
CA SER A 350 15.19 24.43 -3.24
C SER A 350 14.13 23.77 -2.35
N ASN A 351 14.43 22.61 -1.74
CA ASN A 351 13.44 21.82 -0.98
C ASN A 351 13.99 21.20 0.32
N ARG A 352 15.03 21.79 0.91
CA ARG A 352 15.60 21.29 2.19
C ARG A 352 14.82 21.67 3.45
N ARG A 353 13.94 22.69 3.38
CA ARG A 353 13.32 23.28 4.57
C ARG A 353 11.86 23.71 4.33
N VAL A 354 11.00 23.45 5.30
CA VAL A 354 9.61 23.96 5.36
C VAL A 354 9.37 24.68 6.68
N GLU A 355 8.50 25.70 6.66
CA GLU A 355 7.96 26.36 7.85
C GLU A 355 6.44 26.22 7.87
N PHE A 356 5.92 25.76 9.01
CA PHE A 356 4.50 25.65 9.26
C PHE A 356 4.07 26.72 10.28
N ASN A 357 3.46 27.78 9.76
CA ASN A 357 3.05 28.92 10.56
C ASN A 357 1.79 28.58 11.37
N ARG A 358 1.90 28.66 12.70
CA ARG A 358 0.82 28.47 13.70
C ARG A 358 -0.10 27.29 13.42
N ILE A 359 0.45 26.07 13.38
CA ILE A 359 -0.37 24.85 13.24
C ILE A 359 -1.40 24.82 14.36
N GLN A 360 -2.67 24.80 13.96
CA GLN A 360 -3.77 25.46 14.67
C GLN A 360 -4.25 24.80 15.98
N LEU A 361 -3.46 23.91 16.60
CA LEU A 361 -3.92 23.02 17.67
C LEU A 361 -3.00 22.84 18.89
N TYR A 362 -1.70 23.21 18.87
CA TYR A 362 -0.85 23.05 20.07
C TYR A 362 0.26 24.10 20.31
N THR A 363 0.58 24.99 19.36
CA THR A 363 1.57 26.05 19.56
C THR A 363 1.10 27.40 19.03
N ASP A 364 1.31 28.48 19.80
CA ASP A 364 1.23 29.88 19.32
C ASP A 364 2.42 30.26 18.40
N PHE A 365 3.21 29.26 18.01
CA PHE A 365 4.58 29.36 17.52
C PHE A 365 4.75 28.55 16.25
N ASP A 366 5.65 29.00 15.38
CA ASP A 366 5.87 28.47 14.04
C ASP A 366 6.93 27.37 14.07
N ILE A 367 6.65 26.23 13.43
CA ILE A 367 7.52 25.05 13.42
C ILE A 367 8.28 25.00 12.09
N ALA A 368 9.60 25.05 12.15
CA ALA A 368 10.47 24.81 11.00
C ALA A 368 11.04 23.38 11.04
N ILE A 369 11.12 22.75 9.87
CA ILE A 369 11.74 21.43 9.68
C ILE A 369 12.75 21.56 8.54
N GLU A 370 14.01 21.16 8.78
CA GLU A 370 15.11 21.23 7.82
C GLU A 370 15.87 19.90 7.73
N VAL A 371 16.09 19.41 6.51
CA VAL A 371 17.00 18.29 6.22
C VAL A 371 18.43 18.84 6.18
N CYS A 372 19.24 18.48 7.17
CA CYS A 372 20.64 18.91 7.23
C CYS A 372 21.52 18.15 6.22
N ASN A 373 21.25 16.85 6.06
CA ASN A 373 21.92 15.99 5.09
C ASN A 373 21.17 14.66 4.97
N ILE A 374 21.25 14.02 3.80
CA ILE A 374 20.90 12.60 3.62
C ILE A 374 22.21 11.83 3.40
N VAL A 375 22.35 10.69 4.09
CA VAL A 375 23.48 9.76 3.98
C VAL A 375 22.96 8.47 3.38
N PHE A 376 23.64 7.99 2.33
CA PHE A 376 23.49 6.64 1.83
C PHE A 376 24.76 5.86 2.21
N ALA A 377 24.60 4.79 2.98
CA ALA A 377 25.73 4.03 3.50
C ALA A 377 26.30 3.09 2.43
N PRO A 378 27.63 2.95 2.33
CA PRO A 378 28.23 1.96 1.44
C PRO A 378 27.83 0.55 1.89
N VAL A 379 27.53 -0.33 0.94
CA VAL A 379 27.28 -1.74 1.23
C VAL A 379 28.55 -2.38 1.77
N VAL A 380 28.54 -2.74 3.06
CA VAL A 380 29.56 -3.59 3.66
C VAL A 380 28.97 -4.98 3.84
N THR A 381 29.60 -5.99 3.26
CA THR A 381 29.34 -7.40 3.54
C THR A 381 30.47 -7.93 4.43
N GLY A 382 30.14 -8.78 5.40
CA GLY A 382 31.16 -9.53 6.15
C GLY A 382 31.78 -10.64 5.30
N PRO A 383 32.71 -11.42 5.85
CA PRO A 383 33.29 -12.55 5.13
C PRO A 383 32.21 -13.59 4.80
N GLN A 384 32.29 -14.14 3.59
CA GLN A 384 31.45 -15.27 3.20
C GLN A 384 31.80 -16.48 4.09
N ILE A 385 30.76 -17.16 4.57
CA ILE A 385 30.85 -18.43 5.27
C ILE A 385 31.02 -19.51 4.20
N ASP A 386 32.00 -20.39 4.37
CA ASP A 386 32.11 -21.59 3.54
C ASP A 386 31.00 -22.57 3.93
N VAL A 387 30.16 -22.91 2.97
CA VAL A 387 29.00 -23.80 3.12
C VAL A 387 29.13 -25.08 2.29
N THR A 388 30.27 -25.27 1.61
CA THR A 388 30.48 -26.37 0.64
C THR A 388 30.51 -27.77 1.28
N ASP A 389 30.95 -27.87 2.54
CA ASP A 389 30.89 -29.09 3.36
C ASP A 389 29.50 -29.32 4.01
N GLY A 390 28.53 -28.43 3.81
CA GLY A 390 27.18 -28.50 4.36
C GLY A 390 26.28 -29.54 3.68
N LEU A 391 25.26 -30.02 4.41
CA LEU A 391 24.28 -30.95 3.88
C LEU A 391 23.09 -30.18 3.28
N ALA A 392 23.11 -29.97 1.96
CA ALA A 392 21.98 -29.47 1.21
C ALA A 392 21.00 -30.59 0.82
N THR A 393 19.71 -30.36 1.01
CA THR A 393 18.59 -31.26 0.68
C THR A 393 17.42 -30.46 0.09
N GLN A 394 16.45 -31.13 -0.53
CA GLN A 394 15.25 -30.49 -1.10
C GLN A 394 14.06 -31.46 -1.11
N SER A 395 12.84 -30.92 -1.23
CA SER A 395 11.58 -31.69 -1.15
C SER A 395 11.48 -32.81 -2.18
N SER A 396 11.93 -32.54 -3.41
CA SER A 396 12.05 -33.50 -4.49
C SER A 396 13.17 -33.08 -5.45
N THR A 397 13.72 -34.00 -6.27
CA THR A 397 14.67 -33.65 -7.35
C THR A 397 14.08 -33.98 -8.71
N ALA A 398 14.19 -33.05 -9.67
CA ALA A 398 13.94 -33.29 -11.08
C ALA A 398 15.18 -33.05 -11.95
N ALA A 399 15.22 -33.69 -13.12
CA ALA A 399 16.24 -33.52 -14.16
C ALA A 399 17.73 -33.65 -13.69
N GLY A 400 17.98 -34.37 -12.58
CA GLY A 400 19.33 -34.54 -12.00
C GLY A 400 19.88 -33.27 -11.34
N ALA A 401 19.01 -32.34 -10.94
CA ALA A 401 19.36 -31.05 -10.34
C ALA A 401 19.31 -31.09 -8.82
N GLU A 402 20.25 -31.84 -8.24
CA GLU A 402 20.38 -32.05 -6.79
C GLU A 402 20.61 -30.75 -6.01
N ALA A 403 20.11 -30.74 -4.77
CA ALA A 403 20.18 -29.60 -3.84
C ALA A 403 21.58 -29.02 -3.65
N THR A 404 22.63 -29.85 -3.75
CA THR A 404 24.03 -29.44 -3.54
C THR A 404 24.54 -28.44 -4.56
N ARG A 405 23.87 -28.27 -5.71
CA ARG A 405 24.25 -27.25 -6.69
C ARG A 405 24.19 -25.84 -6.11
N ALA A 406 23.20 -25.55 -5.27
CA ALA A 406 23.06 -24.24 -4.62
C ALA A 406 24.07 -23.97 -3.47
N ILE A 407 25.10 -24.80 -3.32
CA ILE A 407 26.28 -24.57 -2.46
C ILE A 407 27.58 -25.01 -3.17
N ASP A 408 27.59 -25.14 -4.50
CA ASP A 408 28.77 -25.64 -5.23
C ASP A 408 29.79 -24.53 -5.57
N GLY A 409 29.47 -23.26 -5.30
CA GLY A 409 30.33 -22.10 -5.52
C GLY A 409 30.31 -21.56 -6.95
N ASN A 410 29.55 -22.16 -7.87
CA ASN A 410 29.42 -21.70 -9.25
C ASN A 410 28.18 -20.82 -9.43
N LEU A 411 28.40 -19.53 -9.61
CA LEU A 411 27.35 -18.51 -9.74
C LEU A 411 26.63 -18.52 -11.11
N ASP A 412 26.69 -19.61 -11.87
CA ASP A 412 26.03 -19.70 -13.18
C ASP A 412 24.53 -19.93 -13.01
N GLN A 413 23.80 -18.82 -13.17
CA GLN A 413 22.35 -18.71 -13.08
C GLN A 413 21.61 -19.35 -14.28
N SER A 414 22.34 -19.81 -15.29
CA SER A 414 21.79 -20.55 -16.41
C SER A 414 21.66 -22.03 -16.09
N TRP A 415 20.49 -22.60 -16.38
CA TRP A 415 20.27 -24.04 -16.38
C TRP A 415 21.30 -24.83 -17.19
N LEU A 416 21.81 -24.26 -18.29
CA LEU A 416 22.82 -24.88 -19.14
C LEU A 416 24.24 -24.82 -18.54
N GLY A 417 24.47 -23.98 -17.53
CA GLY A 417 25.70 -23.94 -16.73
C GLY A 417 25.82 -25.11 -15.76
N GLY A 418 24.70 -25.76 -15.41
CA GLY A 418 24.68 -27.00 -14.64
C GLY A 418 24.62 -26.85 -13.12
N SER A 419 24.72 -25.63 -12.57
CA SER A 419 24.68 -25.35 -11.11
C SER A 419 23.33 -24.81 -10.61
N VAL A 420 22.24 -25.00 -11.36
CA VAL A 420 20.88 -24.67 -10.90
C VAL A 420 20.18 -25.91 -10.35
N THR A 421 19.60 -25.85 -9.14
CA THR A 421 18.75 -26.88 -8.52
C THR A 421 17.35 -26.92 -9.16
N HIS A 422 16.61 -28.02 -8.99
CA HIS A 422 15.22 -28.11 -9.49
C HIS A 422 14.40 -29.14 -8.71
N THR A 423 13.35 -28.70 -8.02
CA THR A 423 12.31 -29.61 -7.52
C THR A 423 11.37 -30.04 -8.65
N SER A 424 10.57 -31.08 -8.47
CA SER A 424 9.68 -31.59 -9.53
C SER A 424 8.50 -30.68 -9.82
N GLY A 425 7.82 -30.19 -8.78
CA GLY A 425 6.56 -29.47 -8.91
C GLY A 425 5.40 -30.29 -9.47
N ASP A 426 5.48 -31.61 -9.32
CA ASP A 426 4.34 -32.52 -9.52
C ASP A 426 3.29 -32.36 -8.40
N GLU A 427 2.10 -32.93 -8.56
CA GLU A 427 0.99 -32.86 -7.59
C GLU A 427 1.28 -33.58 -6.24
N GLU A 428 2.47 -34.16 -6.07
CA GLU A 428 2.96 -34.74 -4.81
C GLU A 428 3.99 -33.81 -4.09
N ASP A 429 4.51 -32.77 -4.75
CA ASP A 429 5.53 -31.83 -4.24
C ASP A 429 4.88 -30.52 -3.77
N LEU A 430 4.03 -30.63 -2.74
CA LEU A 430 3.35 -29.49 -2.10
C LEU A 430 4.32 -28.69 -1.22
N ASP A 431 4.23 -27.36 -1.31
CA ASP A 431 5.08 -26.40 -0.59
C ASP A 431 6.60 -26.68 -0.76
N PRO A 432 7.13 -26.72 -2.00
CA PRO A 432 8.46 -27.25 -2.28
C PRO A 432 9.56 -26.39 -1.64
N TRP A 433 10.58 -27.07 -1.14
CA TRP A 433 11.62 -26.45 -0.31
C TRP A 433 13.02 -26.97 -0.65
N TRP A 434 14.01 -26.16 -0.29
CA TRP A 434 15.43 -26.47 -0.26
C TRP A 434 15.94 -26.13 1.15
N GLU A 435 16.77 -26.99 1.73
CA GLU A 435 17.26 -26.85 3.11
C GLU A 435 18.74 -27.23 3.19
N LEU A 436 19.56 -26.30 3.72
CA LEU A 436 20.98 -26.46 4.02
C LEU A 436 21.19 -26.58 5.52
N SER A 437 21.71 -27.72 5.96
CA SER A 437 22.24 -27.91 7.32
C SER A 437 23.76 -27.66 7.34
N LEU A 438 24.21 -26.75 8.18
CA LEU A 438 25.63 -26.42 8.36
C LEU A 438 26.33 -27.47 9.24
N VAL A 439 27.66 -27.60 9.09
CA VAL A 439 28.48 -28.56 9.85
C VAL A 439 28.58 -28.19 11.33
N GLU A 440 28.64 -26.89 11.62
CA GLU A 440 28.57 -26.26 12.94
C GLU A 440 27.80 -24.94 12.78
N ALA A 441 26.96 -24.55 13.74
CA ALA A 441 26.20 -23.31 13.61
C ALA A 441 27.11 -22.08 13.47
N GLN A 442 26.75 -21.22 12.52
CA GLN A 442 27.48 -20.00 12.19
C GLN A 442 26.67 -18.78 12.61
N GLN A 443 27.36 -17.72 13.00
CA GLN A 443 26.70 -16.42 13.15
C GLN A 443 26.54 -15.81 11.75
N VAL A 444 25.30 -15.51 11.35
CA VAL A 444 24.95 -14.99 10.01
C VAL A 444 24.32 -13.60 10.16
N GLN A 445 24.70 -12.67 9.28
CA GLN A 445 24.14 -11.32 9.19
C GLN A 445 23.51 -11.02 7.80
N HIS A 446 23.88 -11.78 6.78
CA HIS A 446 23.41 -11.60 5.41
C HIS A 446 23.36 -12.92 4.65
N VAL A 447 22.32 -13.11 3.84
CA VAL A 447 22.09 -14.24 2.95
C VAL A 447 21.92 -13.70 1.53
N ARG A 448 22.71 -14.21 0.57
CA ARG A 448 22.55 -13.92 -0.86
C ARG A 448 22.05 -15.16 -1.58
N ILE A 449 20.99 -15.00 -2.37
CA ILE A 449 20.38 -16.08 -3.15
C ILE A 449 20.48 -15.72 -4.62
N PHE A 450 21.20 -16.54 -5.40
CA PHE A 450 21.23 -16.45 -6.85
C PHE A 450 20.08 -17.27 -7.41
N ASN A 451 19.21 -16.62 -8.17
CA ASN A 451 18.05 -17.22 -8.83
C ASN A 451 18.45 -17.85 -10.17
N ARG A 452 17.54 -18.59 -10.80
CA ARG A 452 17.66 -18.97 -12.21
C ARG A 452 17.31 -17.78 -13.11
N ASN A 453 18.15 -17.46 -14.11
CA ASN A 453 17.93 -16.30 -14.99
C ASN A 453 17.78 -16.63 -16.50
N ASP A 454 18.13 -17.84 -16.97
CA ASP A 454 17.94 -18.22 -18.38
C ASP A 454 16.47 -18.37 -18.77
N CYS A 455 15.63 -18.76 -17.81
CA CYS A 455 14.19 -18.65 -17.84
C CYS A 455 13.65 -18.65 -16.42
N CYS A 456 12.34 -18.38 -16.29
CA CYS A 456 11.55 -18.91 -15.18
C CYS A 456 11.92 -18.42 -13.77
N GLY A 457 12.79 -17.42 -13.61
CA GLY A 457 13.21 -16.88 -12.31
C GLY A 457 12.06 -16.33 -11.44
N SER A 458 10.93 -15.96 -12.05
CA SER A 458 9.67 -15.64 -11.36
C SER A 458 9.10 -16.79 -10.51
N ARG A 459 9.62 -18.02 -10.64
CA ARG A 459 9.31 -19.13 -9.72
C ARG A 459 9.71 -18.86 -8.27
N LEU A 460 10.73 -18.02 -8.04
CA LEU A 460 11.18 -17.64 -6.70
C LEU A 460 10.25 -16.61 -6.01
N ASN A 461 9.19 -16.16 -6.67
CA ASN A 461 8.21 -15.22 -6.14
C ASN A 461 7.56 -15.71 -4.83
N ASN A 462 7.61 -14.87 -3.80
CA ASN A 462 7.10 -15.12 -2.45
C ASN A 462 7.69 -16.38 -1.79
N ALA A 463 8.91 -16.77 -2.16
CA ALA A 463 9.68 -17.73 -1.39
C ALA A 463 9.91 -17.19 0.03
N ILE A 464 9.90 -18.09 1.00
CA ILE A 464 10.09 -17.81 2.42
C ILE A 464 11.50 -18.31 2.76
N LEU A 465 12.37 -17.40 3.19
CA LEU A 465 13.64 -17.72 3.84
C LEU A 465 13.38 -17.93 5.33
N GLU A 466 13.82 -19.06 5.85
CA GLU A 466 13.69 -19.47 7.25
C GLU A 466 15.07 -19.87 7.80
N LEU A 467 15.44 -19.35 8.97
CA LEU A 467 16.70 -19.65 9.64
C LEU A 467 16.42 -20.29 11.01
N TYR A 468 17.17 -21.35 11.33
CA TYR A 468 16.99 -22.12 12.57
C TYR A 468 18.28 -22.19 13.39
N ASN A 469 18.18 -22.19 14.73
CA ASN A 469 19.31 -22.39 15.65
C ASN A 469 19.67 -23.89 15.82
N ASP A 470 20.69 -24.20 16.63
CA ASP A 470 21.09 -25.59 16.93
C ASP A 470 19.97 -26.39 17.62
N GLU A 471 19.12 -25.71 18.39
CA GLU A 471 17.94 -26.27 19.05
C GLU A 471 16.80 -26.63 18.05
N GLY A 472 16.89 -26.18 16.80
CA GLY A 472 15.88 -26.42 15.75
C GLY A 472 14.68 -25.48 15.78
N GLU A 473 14.76 -24.39 16.55
CA GLU A 473 13.76 -23.34 16.65
C GLU A 473 13.90 -22.34 15.48
N LEU A 474 12.78 -21.86 14.95
CA LEU A 474 12.75 -20.83 13.90
C LEU A 474 13.13 -19.47 14.50
N THR A 475 14.33 -18.96 14.19
CA THR A 475 14.84 -17.68 14.73
C THR A 475 14.58 -16.49 13.82
N TYR A 476 14.43 -16.72 12.51
CA TYR A 476 14.14 -15.68 11.53
C TYR A 476 13.28 -16.25 10.39
N ARG A 477 12.32 -15.47 9.92
CA ARG A 477 11.49 -15.78 8.76
C ARG A 477 11.24 -14.52 7.94
N HIS A 478 11.55 -14.57 6.64
CA HIS A 478 11.41 -13.44 5.73
C HIS A 478 10.85 -13.88 4.37
N ASN A 479 9.81 -13.20 3.92
CA ASN A 479 9.24 -13.40 2.60
C ASN A 479 10.07 -12.60 1.58
N LEU A 480 10.70 -13.28 0.62
CA LEU A 480 11.53 -12.65 -0.41
C LEU A 480 10.71 -11.72 -1.33
N GLY A 481 9.40 -11.92 -1.41
CA GLY A 481 8.52 -11.17 -2.30
C GLY A 481 8.87 -11.37 -3.77
N ALA A 482 8.96 -10.28 -4.53
CA ALA A 482 9.32 -10.30 -5.94
C ALA A 482 10.67 -11.01 -6.20
N ALA A 483 10.70 -11.91 -7.19
CA ALA A 483 11.94 -12.52 -7.64
C ALA A 483 12.88 -11.51 -8.31
N GLU A 484 14.17 -11.63 -8.00
CA GLU A 484 15.28 -10.88 -8.60
C GLU A 484 16.32 -11.90 -9.08
N ASP A 485 17.26 -11.51 -9.96
CA ASP A 485 18.35 -12.40 -10.37
C ASP A 485 19.25 -12.74 -9.16
N ILE A 486 19.59 -11.75 -8.34
CA ILE A 486 20.39 -11.92 -7.12
C ILE A 486 19.65 -11.22 -5.99
N LYS A 487 19.13 -11.99 -5.04
CA LYS A 487 18.42 -11.48 -3.87
C LYS A 487 19.37 -11.35 -2.68
N GLU A 488 19.56 -10.14 -2.15
CA GLU A 488 20.29 -9.93 -0.89
C GLU A 488 19.31 -9.73 0.29
N VAL A 489 19.23 -10.73 1.17
CA VAL A 489 18.50 -10.63 2.44
C VAL A 489 19.48 -10.32 3.55
N ARG A 490 19.54 -9.04 3.95
CA ARG A 490 20.30 -8.63 5.14
C ARG A 490 19.42 -8.79 6.36
N LEU A 491 19.89 -9.59 7.30
CA LEU A 491 19.23 -9.88 8.58
C LEU A 491 19.46 -8.73 9.56
N GLY A 492 20.64 -8.10 9.46
CA GLY A 492 21.11 -6.87 10.11
C GLY A 492 21.32 -6.96 11.62
N GLU A 493 20.47 -7.70 12.34
CA GLU A 493 20.90 -8.42 13.53
C GLU A 493 21.72 -9.68 13.16
N ASN A 494 22.34 -10.29 14.17
CA ASN A 494 23.26 -11.41 14.02
C ASN A 494 22.64 -12.71 14.55
N TYR A 495 22.11 -13.54 13.64
CA TYR A 495 21.45 -14.80 14.01
C TYR A 495 22.46 -15.93 14.15
N LEU A 496 22.29 -16.79 15.16
CA LEU A 496 23.01 -18.06 15.24
C LEU A 496 22.22 -19.11 14.44
N VAL A 497 22.81 -19.60 13.35
CA VAL A 497 22.13 -20.41 12.35
C VAL A 497 22.82 -21.76 12.23
N SER A 498 22.10 -22.84 12.54
CA SER A 498 22.47 -24.22 12.18
C SER A 498 21.91 -24.60 10.81
N ARG A 499 20.77 -24.01 10.42
CA ARG A 499 20.01 -24.41 9.23
C ARG A 499 19.38 -23.24 8.49
N VAL A 500 19.42 -23.32 7.17
CA VAL A 500 18.79 -22.36 6.24
C VAL A 500 17.82 -23.10 5.35
N LYS A 501 16.57 -22.65 5.31
CA LYS A 501 15.52 -23.23 4.47
C LYS A 501 14.91 -22.15 3.59
N ILE A 502 14.68 -22.48 2.31
CA ILE A 502 14.00 -21.64 1.34
C ILE A 502 12.80 -22.45 0.83
N GLN A 503 11.59 -21.99 1.08
CA GLN A 503 10.34 -22.71 0.76
C GLN A 503 9.40 -21.83 -0.05
N LEU A 504 8.77 -22.41 -1.08
CA LEU A 504 7.61 -21.80 -1.75
C LEU A 504 6.33 -22.39 -1.18
N LEU A 505 5.23 -21.63 -1.20
CA LEU A 505 3.89 -22.16 -0.85
C LEU A 505 3.15 -22.69 -2.08
N GLY A 506 2.48 -23.83 -1.93
CA GLY A 506 1.69 -24.57 -2.92
C GLY A 506 2.49 -25.28 -4.02
N TYR A 507 1.78 -25.97 -4.91
CA TYR A 507 2.38 -26.80 -5.98
C TYR A 507 3.16 -25.95 -6.99
N LYS A 508 4.50 -25.99 -6.90
CA LYS A 508 5.44 -25.12 -7.62
C LYS A 508 6.74 -25.85 -7.91
N VAL A 509 7.64 -25.21 -8.65
CA VAL A 509 9.03 -25.63 -8.77
C VAL A 509 9.93 -24.61 -8.07
N LEU A 510 10.77 -25.07 -7.14
CA LEU A 510 11.89 -24.28 -6.64
C LEU A 510 13.13 -24.53 -7.50
N SER A 511 13.88 -23.46 -7.79
CA SER A 511 15.17 -23.53 -8.51
C SER A 511 16.08 -22.43 -7.98
N LEU A 512 17.27 -22.81 -7.52
CA LEU A 512 18.29 -21.92 -6.93
C LEU A 512 19.62 -22.20 -7.62
N ALA A 513 20.39 -21.16 -7.95
CA ALA A 513 21.72 -21.30 -8.52
C ALA A 513 22.81 -21.39 -7.44
N GLU A 514 22.71 -20.57 -6.39
CA GLU A 514 23.67 -20.52 -5.28
C GLU A 514 23.00 -19.84 -4.07
N VAL A 515 23.27 -20.31 -2.86
CA VAL A 515 22.86 -19.69 -1.59
C VAL A 515 24.09 -19.45 -0.72
N GLN A 516 24.50 -18.18 -0.62
CA GLN A 516 25.69 -17.77 0.11
C GLN A 516 25.32 -17.14 1.45
N LEU A 517 25.96 -17.60 2.52
CA LEU A 517 25.82 -17.02 3.86
C LEU A 517 27.02 -16.13 4.16
N PHE A 518 26.80 -15.02 4.87
CA PHE A 518 27.84 -14.07 5.26
C PHE A 518 27.80 -13.84 6.76
N ALA A 519 28.95 -13.99 7.39
CA ALA A 519 29.14 -13.71 8.81
C ALA A 519 29.06 -12.20 9.08
N PRO A 520 28.89 -11.77 10.35
CA PRO A 520 28.87 -10.36 10.70
C PRO A 520 30.10 -9.60 10.23
N SER A 521 29.88 -8.43 9.63
CA SER A 521 30.97 -7.53 9.27
C SER A 521 31.71 -7.03 10.52
N GLN A 522 33.04 -7.02 10.48
CA GLN A 522 33.87 -6.43 11.54
C GLN A 522 33.77 -4.89 11.57
N LEU A 523 33.25 -4.28 10.50
CA LEU A 523 32.81 -2.89 10.46
C LEU A 523 31.30 -2.85 10.74
N ARG A 524 30.82 -1.94 11.59
CA ARG A 524 29.38 -1.70 11.70
C ARG A 524 28.81 -1.29 10.34
N GLN A 525 27.67 -1.89 9.97
CA GLN A 525 26.88 -1.43 8.84
C GLN A 525 26.05 -0.23 9.31
N GLU A 526 26.29 0.94 8.72
CA GLU A 526 25.52 2.14 8.99
C GLU A 526 24.21 2.15 8.16
N PRO A 527 23.12 2.78 8.62
CA PRO A 527 21.88 2.95 7.84
C PRO A 527 22.01 3.93 6.66
N ASP A 528 21.09 3.83 5.69
CA ASP A 528 20.70 5.01 4.92
C ASP A 528 19.78 5.89 5.81
N TYR A 529 20.16 7.15 6.05
CA TYR A 529 19.41 8.04 6.94
C TYR A 529 19.38 9.51 6.50
N ALA A 530 18.29 10.19 6.82
CA ALA A 530 18.15 11.64 6.74
C ALA A 530 18.34 12.27 8.13
N SER A 531 19.29 13.19 8.27
CA SER A 531 19.46 13.98 9.50
C SER A 531 18.58 15.22 9.42
N VAL A 532 17.59 15.31 10.31
CA VAL A 532 16.54 16.35 10.28
C VAL A 532 16.58 17.17 11.56
N LEU A 533 16.61 18.49 11.40
CA LEU A 533 16.46 19.48 12.46
C LEU A 533 15.00 19.94 12.50
N VAL A 534 14.44 20.07 13.70
CA VAL A 534 13.16 20.73 13.96
C VAL A 534 13.40 21.86 14.96
N SER A 535 12.83 23.04 14.72
CA SER A 535 12.95 24.21 15.62
C SER A 535 11.65 24.99 15.72
N ILE A 536 11.39 25.59 16.88
CA ILE A 536 10.24 26.47 17.11
C ILE A 536 10.67 27.93 17.15
N SER A 537 9.92 28.81 16.47
CA SER A 537 10.11 30.27 16.52
C SER A 537 8.81 31.00 16.88
N ASP A 538 8.91 32.23 17.36
CA ASP A 538 7.75 33.06 17.76
C ASP A 538 7.04 33.78 16.59
N GLY A 539 7.47 33.55 15.35
CA GLY A 539 6.95 34.24 14.16
C GLY A 539 7.20 35.75 14.12
N SER A 540 7.97 36.30 15.06
CA SER A 540 8.20 37.76 15.17
C SER A 540 9.38 38.25 14.34
N GLY A 541 10.24 37.33 13.88
CA GLY A 541 11.53 37.66 13.25
C GLY A 541 12.56 38.26 14.21
N SER A 542 12.32 38.25 15.52
CA SER A 542 13.24 38.82 16.53
C SER A 542 14.31 37.85 17.05
N GLN A 543 14.21 36.58 16.70
CA GLN A 543 15.16 35.51 17.06
C GLN A 543 15.93 35.07 15.81
N GLU A 544 17.21 34.72 15.96
CA GLU A 544 17.98 34.13 14.84
C GLU A 544 17.42 32.75 14.49
N ALA A 545 17.23 32.47 13.20
CA ALA A 545 16.68 31.22 12.72
C ALA A 545 17.66 30.06 12.98
N ILE A 546 17.25 29.11 13.84
CA ILE A 546 18.03 27.91 14.12
C ILE A 546 17.95 27.00 12.88
N THR A 547 19.08 26.86 12.21
CA THR A 547 19.23 26.10 10.95
C THR A 547 20.36 25.09 11.06
N CYS A 548 20.40 24.13 10.15
CA CYS A 548 21.47 23.15 10.03
C CYS A 548 22.87 23.79 9.81
N ASP A 549 22.90 24.99 9.23
CA ASP A 549 24.12 25.78 8.97
C ASP A 549 24.50 26.69 10.17
N SER A 550 23.68 26.77 11.22
CA SER A 550 23.89 27.70 12.34
C SER A 550 24.94 27.21 13.35
N THR A 551 25.77 28.12 13.85
CA THR A 551 26.80 27.79 14.87
C THR A 551 26.22 27.44 16.26
N MET A 552 24.90 27.55 16.43
CA MET A 552 24.18 27.12 17.63
C MET A 552 23.66 25.68 17.52
N ALA A 553 23.54 25.12 16.31
CA ALA A 553 23.36 23.70 16.11
C ALA A 553 24.73 23.00 16.30
N PRO A 554 24.84 21.95 17.16
CA PRO A 554 26.13 21.36 17.46
C PRO A 554 26.69 20.59 16.26
N SER A 555 27.89 20.96 15.83
CA SER A 555 28.72 20.13 14.96
C SER A 555 29.12 18.86 15.73
N ILE A 556 28.87 17.70 15.13
CA ILE A 556 29.15 16.41 15.76
C ILE A 556 30.66 16.21 15.87
N SER A 557 31.16 16.07 17.09
CA SER A 557 32.49 15.52 17.34
C SER A 557 32.36 14.24 18.18
N LEU A 558 32.84 13.12 17.63
CA LEU A 558 32.72 11.81 18.26
C LEU A 558 33.79 11.64 19.34
N SER A 559 33.38 11.58 20.61
CA SER A 559 34.18 11.04 21.71
C SER A 559 33.27 10.62 22.88
N PRO A 560 33.37 9.38 23.39
CA PRO A 560 32.51 8.91 24.48
C PRO A 560 32.95 9.49 25.83
N SER A 561 32.02 10.08 26.58
CA SER A 561 32.31 10.67 27.90
C SER A 561 31.17 10.43 28.90
N SER A 562 31.49 9.64 29.92
CA SER A 562 30.81 9.41 31.22
C SER A 562 29.54 10.21 31.57
N SER A 563 28.53 9.47 32.04
CA SER A 563 27.27 9.96 32.62
C SER A 563 27.43 10.99 33.75
N PRO A 564 26.69 12.11 33.74
CA PRO A 564 26.50 12.98 34.89
C PRO A 564 25.16 12.68 35.60
N THR A 565 25.20 12.22 36.85
CA THR A 565 24.01 12.15 37.71
C THR A 565 23.67 13.52 38.29
N THR A 566 22.56 14.13 37.87
CA THR A 566 21.95 15.28 38.57
C THR A 566 20.43 15.09 38.70
N SER A 567 19.95 15.08 39.94
CA SER A 567 18.53 14.93 40.27
C SER A 567 17.74 16.20 39.92
N HIS A 568 16.65 16.05 39.17
CA HIS A 568 15.60 17.06 39.01
C HIS A 568 14.24 16.41 39.30
N THR A 569 13.49 17.01 40.23
CA THR A 569 12.15 16.54 40.61
C THR A 569 11.12 16.94 39.54
N PRO A 570 10.35 16.01 38.95
CA PRO A 570 9.37 16.36 37.93
C PRO A 570 8.20 17.17 38.50
N THR A 571 7.93 18.35 37.94
CA THR A 571 6.61 18.99 38.06
C THR A 571 5.65 18.31 37.10
N VAL A 572 4.97 17.27 37.58
CA VAL A 572 3.93 16.56 36.81
C VAL A 572 2.76 17.52 36.55
N TYR A 573 2.50 17.82 35.29
CA TYR A 573 1.23 18.40 34.85
C TYR A 573 0.24 17.26 34.64
N THR A 574 -0.93 17.37 35.30
CA THR A 574 -2.04 16.42 35.21
C THR A 574 -3.17 17.02 34.40
N ALA A 575 -3.80 16.25 33.53
CA ALA A 575 -4.96 16.66 32.74
C ALA A 575 -6.23 16.76 33.60
N VAL A 576 -6.34 15.97 34.66
CA VAL A 576 -7.31 16.15 35.73
C VAL A 576 -6.90 17.38 36.56
N PRO A 577 -7.80 18.36 36.76
CA PRO A 577 -7.53 19.54 37.57
C PRO A 577 -7.20 19.15 39.00
N LYS A 578 -6.18 19.79 39.57
CA LYS A 578 -5.55 19.41 40.86
C LYS A 578 -6.51 19.25 42.05
N ASP A 579 -7.62 19.97 42.04
CA ASP A 579 -8.63 19.97 43.12
C ASP A 579 -9.87 19.10 42.80
N VAL A 580 -9.86 18.36 41.68
CA VAL A 580 -10.90 17.39 41.28
C VAL A 580 -10.46 15.97 41.62
N VAL A 581 -11.32 15.23 42.34
CA VAL A 581 -11.09 13.85 42.74
C VAL A 581 -12.08 12.94 42.03
N LEU A 582 -11.59 12.18 41.05
CA LEU A 582 -12.38 11.22 40.27
C LEU A 582 -12.63 9.90 41.04
N LEU A 583 -13.21 9.99 42.24
CA LEU A 583 -13.60 8.83 43.04
C LEU A 583 -15.02 8.39 42.69
N ARG A 584 -15.16 7.22 42.07
CA ARG A 584 -16.46 6.67 41.64
C ARG A 584 -17.36 6.32 42.82
N ASP A 585 -18.63 6.69 42.72
CA ASP A 585 -19.69 6.31 43.66
C ASP A 585 -20.34 4.96 43.31
N ASP A 586 -21.39 4.57 44.02
CA ASP A 586 -22.11 3.31 43.85
C ASP A 586 -23.09 3.30 42.65
N VAL A 587 -23.30 4.44 42.01
CA VAL A 587 -24.14 4.56 40.82
C VAL A 587 -23.31 4.22 39.56
N PRO A 588 -23.76 3.28 38.71
CA PRO A 588 -23.08 2.96 37.45
C PRO A 588 -23.00 4.17 36.50
N CYS A 589 -21.92 4.26 35.74
CA CYS A 589 -21.82 5.17 34.61
C CYS A 589 -22.95 4.87 33.61
N VAL A 590 -23.52 5.92 33.01
CA VAL A 590 -24.60 5.82 32.02
C VAL A 590 -24.16 6.37 30.67
N PHE A 591 -24.59 5.71 29.59
CA PHE A 591 -24.46 6.22 28.23
C PHE A 591 -25.58 7.22 27.93
N GLN A 592 -25.24 8.34 27.30
CA GLN A 592 -26.18 9.40 26.91
C GLN A 592 -26.21 9.54 25.39
N SER A 593 -27.08 8.77 24.73
CA SER A 593 -27.37 8.94 23.30
C SER A 593 -28.12 10.26 23.07
N ASN A 594 -27.60 11.17 22.25
CA ASN A 594 -28.12 12.55 22.20
C ASN A 594 -28.74 12.93 20.83
N PRO A 595 -29.83 13.72 20.77
CA PRO A 595 -30.44 14.08 19.48
C PRO A 595 -29.66 15.15 18.71
N SER A 596 -29.19 14.81 17.51
CA SER A 596 -28.94 15.70 16.36
C SER A 596 -27.91 16.84 16.45
N GLN A 597 -27.38 17.23 17.61
CA GLN A 597 -26.42 18.37 17.72
C GLN A 597 -25.21 18.17 18.65
N HIS A 598 -25.01 16.99 19.24
CA HIS A 598 -23.80 16.67 20.01
C HIS A 598 -23.41 15.20 19.82
N PRO A 599 -22.13 14.82 20.00
CA PRO A 599 -21.72 13.42 20.03
C PRO A 599 -22.35 12.65 21.21
N ASP A 600 -22.43 11.33 21.04
CA ASP A 600 -22.79 10.38 22.08
C ASP A 600 -21.66 10.29 23.11
N ARG A 601 -22.02 10.23 24.41
CA ARG A 601 -21.05 10.37 25.52
C ARG A 601 -21.44 9.55 26.75
N PHE A 602 -20.50 9.38 27.67
CA PHE A 602 -20.67 8.74 28.96
C PHE A 602 -20.74 9.76 30.08
N LYS A 603 -21.55 9.46 31.11
CA LYS A 603 -21.58 10.18 32.38
C LYS A 603 -21.34 9.18 33.51
N CYS A 604 -20.19 9.27 34.16
CA CYS A 604 -19.93 8.62 35.44
C CYS A 604 -20.21 9.60 36.58
N THR A 605 -20.94 9.17 37.59
CA THR A 605 -21.07 9.93 38.84
C THR A 605 -19.82 9.76 39.71
N ILE A 606 -19.51 10.76 40.53
CA ILE A 606 -18.34 10.76 41.42
C ILE A 606 -18.75 11.30 42.79
N GLN A 607 -18.02 10.87 43.82
CA GLN A 607 -18.15 11.40 45.17
C GLN A 607 -17.94 12.93 45.15
N PRO A 608 -18.68 13.72 45.94
CA PRO A 608 -18.65 15.18 45.87
C PRO A 608 -17.24 15.76 45.97
N THR A 609 -16.82 16.49 44.94
CA THR A 609 -15.51 17.13 44.80
C THR A 609 -15.67 18.55 44.27
N THR A 610 -14.57 19.30 44.12
CA THR A 610 -14.58 20.62 43.47
C THR A 610 -15.25 20.54 42.10
N ALA A 611 -16.15 21.48 41.80
CA ALA A 611 -16.77 21.56 40.48
C ALA A 611 -15.73 22.04 39.45
N SER A 612 -15.71 21.39 38.29
CA SER A 612 -14.87 21.74 37.16
C SER A 612 -15.59 21.37 35.88
N ASP A 613 -16.14 22.39 35.23
CA ASP A 613 -16.84 22.23 33.95
C ASP A 613 -15.84 22.12 32.78
N GLU A 614 -14.56 22.47 32.99
CA GLU A 614 -13.48 22.29 32.00
C GLU A 614 -13.28 20.80 31.63
N PRO A 615 -12.95 20.48 30.36
CA PRO A 615 -12.68 21.40 29.25
C PRO A 615 -13.92 22.11 28.64
N GLY A 616 -15.15 21.76 29.03
CA GLY A 616 -16.38 22.50 28.73
C GLY A 616 -17.05 22.12 27.41
N ASP A 617 -16.26 21.89 26.37
CA ASP A 617 -16.71 21.48 25.03
C ASP A 617 -16.49 19.98 24.77
N TYR A 618 -16.75 19.52 23.54
CA TYR A 618 -16.71 18.11 23.11
C TYR A 618 -15.54 17.82 22.15
N GLY A 619 -15.15 16.55 22.01
CA GLY A 619 -14.06 16.11 21.12
C GLY A 619 -12.63 16.38 21.61
N ASN A 620 -12.43 16.56 22.92
CA ASN A 620 -11.12 16.87 23.52
C ASN A 620 -10.12 15.70 23.43
N ALA A 621 -8.83 15.98 23.66
CA ALA A 621 -7.77 14.96 23.63
C ALA A 621 -8.01 13.82 24.64
N PRO A 622 -7.87 12.53 24.25
CA PRO A 622 -8.06 11.40 25.17
C PRO A 622 -6.99 11.35 26.27
N VAL A 623 -7.44 11.22 27.52
CA VAL A 623 -6.59 11.07 28.72
C VAL A 623 -6.65 9.62 29.20
N GLY A 624 -5.50 9.02 29.46
CA GLY A 624 -5.40 7.65 30.00
C GLY A 624 -5.66 7.61 31.50
N LEU A 625 -6.87 7.23 31.90
CA LEU A 625 -7.23 7.01 33.30
C LEU A 625 -7.06 5.55 33.70
N LYS A 626 -6.27 5.34 34.75
CA LYS A 626 -6.11 4.06 35.45
C LYS A 626 -7.24 3.87 36.46
N GLY A 627 -7.90 2.72 36.40
CA GLY A 627 -8.99 2.32 37.28
C GLY A 627 -8.72 1.03 38.05
N LYS A 628 -9.78 0.24 38.25
CA LYS A 628 -9.81 -1.01 39.04
C LYS A 628 -8.76 -2.01 38.55
N ASP A 629 -8.08 -2.67 39.48
CA ASP A 629 -7.11 -3.74 39.21
C ASP A 629 -5.97 -3.33 38.23
N GLY A 630 -5.79 -2.01 38.02
CA GLY A 630 -4.79 -1.45 37.11
C GLY A 630 -5.22 -1.33 35.65
N CYS A 631 -6.50 -1.56 35.31
CA CYS A 631 -7.04 -1.29 33.98
C CYS A 631 -6.77 0.16 33.54
N LEU A 632 -6.62 0.38 32.23
CA LEU A 632 -6.43 1.70 31.63
C LEU A 632 -7.55 1.93 30.61
N LEU A 633 -8.23 3.08 30.69
CA LEU A 633 -9.16 3.54 29.67
C LEU A 633 -8.79 4.95 29.22
N PHE A 634 -8.76 5.14 27.91
CA PHE A 634 -8.64 6.46 27.31
C PHE A 634 -10.02 7.11 27.19
N VAL A 635 -10.13 8.31 27.75
CA VAL A 635 -11.37 9.07 27.83
C VAL A 635 -11.12 10.51 27.41
N SER A 636 -11.89 11.01 26.45
CA SER A 636 -11.89 12.41 26.04
C SER A 636 -12.81 13.18 26.99
N PRO A 637 -12.28 13.92 27.99
CA PRO A 637 -13.11 14.62 28.96
C PRO A 637 -13.98 15.66 28.24
N VAL A 638 -15.25 15.76 28.64
CA VAL A 638 -16.14 16.89 28.29
C VAL A 638 -16.21 17.85 29.47
N THR A 639 -16.26 17.29 30.69
CA THR A 639 -16.17 18.03 31.95
C THR A 639 -15.66 17.07 33.02
N TRP A 640 -14.62 17.48 33.75
CA TRP A 640 -14.02 16.65 34.79
C TRP A 640 -14.92 16.47 36.02
N SER A 641 -15.74 17.46 36.37
CA SER A 641 -16.58 17.46 37.56
C SER A 641 -17.77 18.41 37.42
N TRP A 642 -18.71 18.05 36.54
CA TRP A 642 -19.95 18.79 36.32
C TRP A 642 -20.73 18.94 37.63
N ALA A 643 -20.94 20.19 38.05
CA ALA A 643 -21.57 20.53 39.33
C ALA A 643 -21.00 19.74 40.54
N GLY A 644 -19.70 19.42 40.53
CA GLY A 644 -18.99 18.76 41.64
C GLY A 644 -19.28 17.27 41.82
N THR A 645 -20.07 16.64 40.95
CA THR A 645 -20.68 15.31 41.21
C THR A 645 -20.73 14.35 40.02
N ALA A 646 -20.26 14.75 38.83
CA ALA A 646 -20.18 13.85 37.70
C ALA A 646 -19.05 14.16 36.71
N PHE A 647 -18.32 13.12 36.35
CA PHE A 647 -17.37 13.12 35.25
C PHE A 647 -18.09 12.76 33.94
N VAL A 648 -17.97 13.60 32.91
CA VAL A 648 -18.59 13.37 31.58
C VAL A 648 -17.49 13.35 30.53
N PHE A 649 -17.54 12.35 29.64
CA PHE A 649 -16.48 12.10 28.65
C PHE A 649 -16.98 11.30 27.45
N GLU A 650 -16.26 11.39 26.34
CA GLU A 650 -16.36 10.49 25.19
C GLU A 650 -15.32 9.37 25.31
N SER A 651 -15.61 8.18 24.79
CA SER A 651 -14.65 7.05 24.74
C SER A 651 -15.11 6.03 23.70
N SER A 652 -14.17 5.26 23.14
CA SER A 652 -14.44 4.08 22.32
C SER A 652 -14.72 2.82 23.15
N ALA A 653 -14.54 2.87 24.48
CA ALA A 653 -14.82 1.76 25.37
C ALA A 653 -16.33 1.53 25.56
N SER A 654 -16.75 0.27 25.68
CA SER A 654 -18.16 -0.06 25.94
C SER A 654 -18.60 0.40 27.33
N LEU A 655 -19.90 0.62 27.52
CA LEU A 655 -20.47 0.96 28.83
C LEU A 655 -20.15 -0.08 29.92
N GLU A 656 -19.98 -1.33 29.52
CA GLU A 656 -19.56 -2.44 30.37
C GLU A 656 -18.08 -2.37 30.73
N ALA A 657 -17.18 -2.15 29.75
CA ALA A 657 -15.75 -1.95 30.00
C ALA A 657 -15.50 -0.73 30.89
N ILE A 658 -16.23 0.36 30.66
CA ILE A 658 -16.21 1.58 31.49
C ILE A 658 -16.67 1.27 32.91
N ASN A 659 -17.78 0.57 33.13
CA ASN A 659 -18.23 0.26 34.50
C ASN A 659 -17.36 -0.79 35.21
N ASN A 660 -16.74 -1.72 34.47
CA ASN A 660 -15.81 -2.70 35.04
C ASN A 660 -14.48 -2.06 35.46
N CYS A 661 -13.97 -1.09 34.68
CA CYS A 661 -12.73 -0.39 34.99
C CYS A 661 -12.96 0.78 35.97
N PHE A 662 -13.99 1.60 35.76
CA PHE A 662 -14.40 2.69 36.65
C PHE A 662 -15.48 2.21 37.62
N ALA A 663 -15.18 1.10 38.31
CA ALA A 663 -16.07 0.48 39.28
C ALA A 663 -16.29 1.36 40.53
N ALA A 664 -17.37 1.09 41.28
CA ALA A 664 -17.70 1.81 42.50
C ALA A 664 -16.57 1.78 43.55
N GLY A 665 -16.29 2.92 44.18
CA GLY A 665 -15.23 3.07 45.18
C GLY A 665 -13.81 3.15 44.62
N VAL A 666 -13.63 3.12 43.29
CA VAL A 666 -12.31 3.27 42.65
C VAL A 666 -11.97 4.75 42.46
N LEU A 667 -10.78 5.14 42.91
CA LEU A 667 -10.17 6.42 42.55
C LEU A 667 -9.52 6.28 41.16
N LEU A 668 -10.01 7.04 40.19
CA LEU A 668 -9.37 7.14 38.87
C LEU A 668 -8.17 8.07 38.95
N SER A 669 -7.08 7.71 38.29
CA SER A 669 -5.81 8.45 38.31
C SER A 669 -5.10 8.37 36.97
N GLU A 670 -4.32 9.38 36.60
CA GLU A 670 -3.61 9.40 35.32
C GLU A 670 -2.43 8.43 35.26
N MET A 671 -2.15 7.95 34.05
CA MET A 671 -0.97 7.15 33.75
C MET A 671 0.31 7.98 33.89
N SER A 672 1.02 7.81 35.01
CA SER A 672 2.38 8.34 35.21
C SER A 672 3.45 7.37 34.71
N SER A 673 4.54 7.90 34.16
CA SER A 673 5.63 7.14 33.57
C SER A 673 6.68 6.70 34.61
N ALA A 674 6.99 5.41 34.64
CA ALA A 674 8.07 4.81 35.44
C ALA A 674 8.61 3.53 34.77
N PRO A 675 9.93 3.24 34.83
CA PRO A 675 10.56 2.15 34.08
C PRO A 675 10.65 0.83 34.87
N PHE A 676 10.83 -0.29 34.16
CA PHE A 676 11.21 -1.60 34.70
C PHE A 676 12.31 -2.27 33.85
N SER A 677 12.93 -3.33 34.37
CA SER A 677 14.14 -3.95 33.79
C SER A 677 14.07 -5.48 33.76
N SER A 678 14.83 -6.09 32.83
CA SER A 678 14.76 -7.50 32.47
C SER A 678 15.85 -8.36 33.15
N PRO A 679 15.56 -9.63 33.53
CA PRO A 679 16.56 -10.60 33.97
C PRO A 679 17.00 -11.55 32.83
N THR A 680 18.26 -11.99 32.86
CA THR A 680 18.88 -12.94 31.91
C THR A 680 18.98 -14.36 32.47
N ASN A 681 19.13 -15.39 31.61
CA ASN A 681 20.17 -16.44 31.68
C ASN A 681 19.98 -17.55 30.62
N ASN A 682 21.10 -18.18 30.21
CA ASN A 682 21.18 -19.38 29.37
C ASN A 682 22.35 -20.28 29.90
N PRO A 683 22.35 -21.61 29.70
CA PRO A 683 23.61 -22.28 29.33
C PRO A 683 23.50 -23.47 28.33
N SER A 684 24.41 -23.45 27.36
CA SER A 684 24.69 -24.36 26.24
C SER A 684 25.09 -25.82 26.56
N VAL A 685 24.94 -26.74 25.57
CA VAL A 685 25.71 -28.01 25.42
C VAL A 685 25.88 -28.38 23.92
N THR A 686 27.08 -28.85 23.50
CA THR A 686 27.43 -29.35 22.13
C THR A 686 27.66 -30.87 22.11
N PRO A 687 27.55 -31.63 20.96
CA PRO A 687 28.75 -32.05 20.19
C PRO A 687 28.63 -32.60 18.71
N SER A 688 29.56 -32.19 17.84
CA SER A 688 30.42 -32.96 16.87
C SER A 688 29.99 -34.19 15.99
N LEU A 689 30.37 -34.11 14.68
CA LEU A 689 30.94 -35.12 13.71
C LEU A 689 30.03 -36.19 13.00
N VAL A 690 29.76 -36.18 11.66
CA VAL A 690 30.62 -36.35 10.42
C VAL A 690 31.16 -37.80 10.19
N PRO A 691 31.22 -38.44 8.97
CA PRO A 691 30.58 -38.25 7.63
C PRO A 691 30.07 -39.57 6.92
N SER A 692 29.66 -39.55 5.62
CA SER A 692 30.38 -40.23 4.48
C SER A 692 29.60 -40.61 3.18
N SER A 693 30.16 -40.21 2.02
CA SER A 693 30.19 -40.88 0.68
C SER A 693 28.97 -40.98 -0.29
N ALA A 694 29.24 -40.65 -1.57
CA ALA A 694 28.41 -40.83 -2.80
C ALA A 694 28.99 -42.00 -3.69
N PRO A 695 29.02 -42.08 -5.07
CA PRO A 695 28.59 -41.18 -6.18
C PRO A 695 28.01 -41.89 -7.48
N THR A 696 28.01 -41.17 -8.63
CA THR A 696 28.01 -41.64 -10.07
C THR A 696 26.72 -42.25 -10.70
N ASP A 697 26.39 -42.13 -12.01
CA ASP A 697 27.14 -41.63 -13.21
C ASP A 697 26.27 -41.10 -14.40
N ILE A 698 26.90 -40.65 -15.50
CA ILE A 698 26.39 -39.91 -16.72
C ILE A 698 26.08 -40.84 -17.98
N PRO A 699 25.93 -40.44 -19.30
CA PRO A 699 25.60 -39.18 -20.05
C PRO A 699 24.67 -39.28 -21.35
N SER A 700 24.49 -38.16 -22.10
CA SER A 700 24.45 -37.99 -23.62
C SER A 700 23.20 -38.39 -24.49
N THR A 701 22.84 -37.84 -25.69
CA THR A 701 23.15 -36.61 -26.53
C THR A 701 22.26 -36.47 -27.82
N THR A 702 22.00 -35.24 -28.35
CA THR A 702 21.70 -34.84 -29.80
C THR A 702 20.44 -35.39 -30.56
N SER A 703 19.94 -34.98 -31.76
CA SER A 703 19.84 -33.77 -32.68
C SER A 703 18.97 -34.18 -33.93
N SER A 704 18.43 -33.45 -34.93
CA SER A 704 18.15 -32.04 -35.42
C SER A 704 16.88 -32.12 -36.36
N GLU A 705 16.42 -31.32 -37.37
CA GLU A 705 16.82 -30.12 -38.17
C GLU A 705 15.60 -29.50 -38.97
N GLY A 706 15.77 -28.74 -40.09
CA GLY A 706 14.69 -28.13 -40.95
C GLY A 706 14.84 -28.39 -42.49
N PRO A 707 14.45 -27.51 -43.47
CA PRO A 707 13.52 -26.33 -43.52
C PRO A 707 12.71 -26.10 -44.88
N SER A 708 12.00 -24.95 -45.03
CA SER A 708 11.89 -24.06 -46.25
C SER A 708 10.60 -23.86 -47.15
N SER A 709 10.34 -22.57 -47.51
CA SER A 709 9.79 -21.96 -48.77
C SER A 709 8.26 -21.72 -49.05
N ALA A 710 7.95 -20.77 -49.98
CA ALA A 710 6.66 -20.11 -50.35
C ALA A 710 6.76 -19.50 -51.82
N PRO A 711 5.96 -18.54 -52.39
CA PRO A 711 4.72 -17.77 -52.02
C PRO A 711 3.68 -17.59 -53.19
N THR A 712 2.78 -16.56 -53.18
CA THR A 712 2.26 -15.67 -54.31
C THR A 712 0.80 -15.11 -54.21
N ASN A 713 0.52 -13.99 -54.93
CA ASN A 713 -0.55 -12.97 -54.77
C ASN A 713 -1.88 -13.11 -55.58
N ILE A 714 -2.90 -12.29 -55.25
CA ILE A 714 -3.81 -11.54 -56.18
C ILE A 714 -4.56 -10.38 -55.46
N LEU A 715 -5.02 -9.36 -56.20
CA LEU A 715 -5.57 -8.06 -55.73
C LEU A 715 -6.98 -7.73 -56.28
N THR A 716 -7.81 -6.99 -55.53
CA THR A 716 -8.97 -6.20 -56.04
C THR A 716 -9.33 -5.01 -55.13
N VAL A 717 -9.95 -3.96 -55.69
CA VAL A 717 -10.28 -2.64 -55.08
C VAL A 717 -11.83 -2.46 -55.11
N VAL A 718 -12.57 -1.79 -54.21
CA VAL A 718 -12.86 -0.33 -53.92
C VAL A 718 -13.92 -0.27 -52.79
N PRO A 719 -14.34 0.87 -52.18
CA PRO A 719 -13.86 2.27 -52.27
C PRO A 719 -13.60 2.97 -50.90
N SER A 720 -13.10 4.21 -50.95
CA SER A 720 -12.79 5.07 -49.80
C SER A 720 -13.99 5.77 -49.15
N LEU A 721 -13.95 5.92 -47.82
CA LEU A 721 -14.60 7.00 -47.07
C LEU A 721 -13.58 7.62 -46.11
N ASN A 722 -12.88 8.69 -46.52
CA ASN A 722 -11.99 9.44 -45.63
C ASN A 722 -12.78 10.50 -44.85
N PRO A 723 -12.90 10.38 -43.51
CA PRO A 723 -12.91 11.56 -42.67
C PRO A 723 -11.47 12.08 -42.61
N THR A 724 -11.13 13.14 -43.37
CA THR A 724 -9.83 13.80 -43.21
C THR A 724 -9.74 14.41 -41.82
N VAL A 725 -9.04 13.73 -40.91
CA VAL A 725 -8.73 14.26 -39.58
C VAL A 725 -7.93 15.55 -39.75
N LYS A 726 -8.41 16.61 -39.11
CA LYS A 726 -7.81 17.94 -39.19
C LYS A 726 -6.71 18.05 -38.14
N SER A 727 -5.51 18.47 -38.55
CA SER A 727 -4.42 18.89 -37.67
C SER A 727 -4.94 19.85 -36.58
N ALA A 728 -4.59 19.60 -35.32
CA ALA A 728 -4.98 20.46 -34.21
C ALA A 728 -4.08 21.70 -34.13
N ILE A 729 -2.78 21.57 -34.49
CA ILE A 729 -1.92 22.69 -34.89
C ILE A 729 -2.54 23.37 -36.12
N PRO A 730 -2.89 24.67 -36.08
CA PRO A 730 -3.51 25.36 -37.20
C PRO A 730 -2.57 25.54 -38.41
N ASP A 731 -3.14 25.58 -39.61
CA ASP A 731 -2.40 25.80 -40.85
C ASP A 731 -1.55 27.09 -40.78
N GLY A 732 -0.24 26.95 -40.94
CA GLY A 732 0.73 28.05 -40.87
C GLY A 732 1.28 28.35 -39.47
N VAL A 733 0.91 27.58 -38.43
CA VAL A 733 1.59 27.62 -37.12
C VAL A 733 2.77 26.64 -37.11
N VAL A 734 3.96 27.13 -36.75
CA VAL A 734 5.18 26.35 -36.59
C VAL A 734 5.63 26.44 -35.13
N LEU A 735 5.49 25.34 -34.39
CA LEU A 735 5.87 25.25 -32.99
C LEU A 735 7.38 24.97 -32.86
N GLN A 736 8.23 25.95 -33.13
CA GLN A 736 9.67 25.83 -32.90
C GLN A 736 10.08 26.60 -31.66
N ARG A 737 10.53 25.94 -30.59
CA ARG A 737 10.94 26.66 -29.36
C ARG A 737 12.14 27.56 -29.67
N ASP A 738 12.13 28.77 -29.13
CA ASP A 738 13.29 29.65 -29.17
C ASP A 738 14.36 29.21 -28.14
N ASN A 739 15.36 30.05 -27.90
CA ASN A 739 16.40 29.80 -26.91
C ASN A 739 15.96 30.06 -25.46
N THR A 740 14.70 30.47 -25.22
CA THR A 740 14.15 30.73 -23.89
C THR A 740 13.58 29.42 -23.31
N PRO A 741 13.85 29.07 -22.04
CA PRO A 741 13.16 27.98 -21.37
C PRO A 741 11.64 28.25 -21.28
N CYS A 742 10.84 27.19 -21.37
CA CYS A 742 9.43 27.25 -20.99
C CYS A 742 9.31 27.56 -19.49
N ILE A 743 8.30 28.35 -19.12
CA ILE A 743 8.01 28.72 -17.71
C ILE A 743 6.66 28.15 -17.27
N SER A 744 6.51 27.79 -15.99
CA SER A 744 5.19 27.62 -15.39
C SER A 744 4.60 28.97 -15.02
N GLN A 745 3.28 29.08 -15.13
CA GLN A 745 2.45 30.18 -14.68
C GLN A 745 1.46 29.64 -13.65
N VAL A 746 1.87 29.71 -12.38
CA VAL A 746 1.04 29.34 -11.23
C VAL A 746 -0.24 30.18 -11.25
N ASN A 747 -1.40 29.53 -11.35
CA ASN A 747 -2.69 30.21 -11.28
C ASN A 747 -3.18 30.33 -9.82
N PRO A 748 -4.05 31.31 -9.51
CA PRO A 748 -4.87 31.25 -8.31
C PRO A 748 -5.65 29.93 -8.26
N SER A 749 -5.86 29.41 -7.04
CA SER A 749 -6.53 28.14 -6.75
C SER A 749 -7.77 27.87 -7.63
N ASN A 750 -7.92 26.60 -8.05
CA ASN A 750 -9.00 25.98 -8.84
C ASN A 750 -8.69 25.70 -10.33
N HIS A 751 -7.45 25.87 -10.81
CA HIS A 751 -7.06 25.50 -12.19
C HIS A 751 -5.69 24.80 -12.24
N PRO A 752 -5.48 23.81 -13.14
CA PRO A 752 -4.17 23.21 -13.37
C PRO A 752 -3.14 24.22 -13.90
N ASP A 753 -1.87 24.01 -13.53
CA ASP A 753 -0.73 24.83 -13.93
C ASP A 753 -0.64 25.00 -15.45
N ARG A 754 -0.24 26.21 -15.88
CA ARG A 754 -0.11 26.56 -17.30
C ARG A 754 1.35 26.76 -17.66
N PHE A 755 1.78 26.12 -18.73
CA PHE A 755 3.11 26.29 -19.28
C PHE A 755 3.09 27.26 -20.46
N LYS A 756 4.08 28.15 -20.48
CA LYS A 756 4.34 29.05 -21.61
C LYS A 756 5.73 28.78 -22.16
N CYS A 757 5.80 28.29 -23.39
CA CYS A 757 7.04 28.23 -24.17
C CYS A 757 7.06 29.41 -25.15
N MET A 758 8.19 30.11 -25.27
CA MET A 758 8.39 31.05 -26.37
C MET A 758 8.75 30.28 -27.64
N ILE A 759 8.24 30.72 -28.78
CA ILE A 759 8.45 30.09 -30.09
C ILE A 759 8.90 31.12 -31.13
N ASN A 760 9.58 30.65 -32.18
CA ASN A 760 9.96 31.50 -33.30
C ASN A 760 8.71 32.12 -33.96
N PRO A 761 8.79 33.38 -34.45
CA PRO A 761 7.62 34.09 -35.01
C PRO A 761 6.92 33.32 -36.13
N THR A 762 5.63 33.07 -35.94
CA THR A 762 4.78 32.25 -36.82
C THR A 762 3.40 32.90 -37.04
N THR A 763 2.56 32.34 -37.92
CA THR A 763 1.18 32.81 -38.12
C THR A 763 0.43 32.87 -36.79
N ILE A 764 -0.21 33.99 -36.51
CA ILE A 764 -0.91 34.25 -35.24
C ILE A 764 -2.14 33.34 -35.14
N SER A 765 -2.25 32.61 -34.02
CA SER A 765 -3.51 31.98 -33.60
C SER A 765 -4.34 33.02 -32.84
N SER A 766 -5.65 33.07 -33.07
CA SER A 766 -6.56 33.94 -32.32
C SER A 766 -6.62 33.60 -30.83
N GLU A 767 -7.35 34.43 -30.06
CA GLU A 767 -7.33 34.51 -28.59
C GLU A 767 -7.35 33.17 -27.81
N PRO A 768 -6.79 33.13 -26.58
CA PRO A 768 -6.73 31.92 -25.75
C PRO A 768 -8.06 31.20 -25.61
N GLY A 769 -8.05 29.90 -25.88
CA GLY A 769 -9.22 29.04 -25.81
C GLY A 769 -9.70 28.76 -24.38
N THR A 770 -10.86 28.12 -24.30
CA THR A 770 -11.42 27.58 -23.04
C THR A 770 -10.52 26.50 -22.43
N TYR A 771 -10.77 26.16 -21.16
CA TYR A 771 -9.85 25.36 -20.32
C TYR A 771 -9.91 23.84 -20.57
N ASP A 772 -10.74 23.37 -21.50
CA ASP A 772 -11.02 21.95 -21.76
C ASP A 772 -10.85 21.61 -23.26
N ASN A 773 -9.66 21.86 -23.80
CA ASN A 773 -9.30 21.39 -25.15
C ASN A 773 -8.70 19.98 -25.09
N ASP A 774 -8.96 19.17 -26.12
CA ASP A 774 -8.51 17.78 -26.19
C ASP A 774 -6.98 17.63 -26.07
N PRO A 775 -6.48 16.55 -25.45
CA PRO A 775 -5.05 16.31 -25.29
C PRO A 775 -4.40 15.93 -26.63
N VAL A 776 -3.38 16.69 -27.03
CA VAL A 776 -2.56 16.45 -28.24
C VAL A 776 -1.18 15.97 -27.81
N GLY A 777 -0.67 14.90 -28.43
CA GLY A 777 0.71 14.45 -28.24
C GLY A 777 1.66 15.21 -29.17
N LEU A 778 2.58 16.00 -28.62
CA LEU A 778 3.62 16.69 -29.37
C LEU A 778 4.96 15.94 -29.24
N VAL A 779 5.56 15.62 -30.37
CA VAL A 779 6.87 14.97 -30.47
C VAL A 779 7.97 16.01 -30.29
N GLY A 780 8.96 15.69 -29.44
CA GLY A 780 10.17 16.49 -29.22
C GLY A 780 11.44 15.65 -29.39
N VAL A 781 12.52 16.00 -28.68
CA VAL A 781 13.80 15.26 -28.73
C VAL A 781 13.70 13.96 -27.91
N ASN A 782 13.55 12.83 -28.61
CA ASN A 782 13.50 11.48 -28.03
C ASN A 782 12.35 11.29 -27.01
N CYS A 783 11.23 11.99 -27.21
CA CYS A 783 10.15 12.14 -26.23
C CYS A 783 8.83 12.55 -26.89
N ILE A 784 7.74 12.41 -26.13
CA ILE A 784 6.42 12.97 -26.47
C ILE A 784 5.85 13.56 -25.17
N ILE A 785 5.45 14.84 -25.19
CA ILE A 785 4.66 15.45 -24.11
C ILE A 785 3.20 15.45 -24.55
N TYR A 786 2.30 15.04 -23.68
CA TYR A 786 0.86 15.22 -23.89
C TYR A 786 0.44 16.57 -23.31
N ILE A 787 -0.11 17.43 -24.17
CA ILE A 787 -0.50 18.79 -23.83
C ILE A 787 -1.99 19.00 -24.09
N ARG A 788 -2.67 19.78 -23.24
CA ARG A 788 -3.94 20.41 -23.59
C ARG A 788 -3.64 21.83 -24.09
N PRO A 789 -3.81 22.13 -25.39
CA PRO A 789 -3.40 23.42 -25.94
C PRO A 789 -4.34 24.52 -25.43
N VAL A 790 -3.80 25.63 -24.91
CA VAL A 790 -4.58 26.81 -24.52
C VAL A 790 -4.57 27.84 -25.65
N THR A 791 -3.42 28.02 -26.30
CA THR A 791 -3.31 28.67 -27.62
C THR A 791 -1.99 28.31 -28.28
N TRP A 792 -2.04 28.01 -29.58
CA TRP A 792 -0.91 27.52 -30.36
C TRP A 792 0.13 28.60 -30.70
N ALA A 793 -0.27 29.87 -30.79
CA ALA A 793 0.60 30.98 -31.19
C ALA A 793 0.06 32.34 -30.72
N TRP A 794 0.07 32.56 -29.39
CA TRP A 794 -0.24 33.85 -28.76
C TRP A 794 0.76 34.92 -29.21
N ASP A 795 0.26 36.09 -29.63
CA ASP A 795 1.01 37.16 -30.32
C ASP A 795 1.94 36.67 -31.45
N GLY A 796 1.68 35.48 -32.00
CA GLY A 796 2.51 34.82 -33.02
C GLY A 796 3.87 34.31 -32.52
N ASN A 797 4.18 34.38 -31.22
CA ASN A 797 5.50 34.03 -30.67
C ASN A 797 5.50 33.27 -29.34
N ALA A 798 4.33 32.88 -28.81
CA ALA A 798 4.26 32.04 -27.61
C ALA A 798 3.24 30.92 -27.72
N PHE A 799 3.66 29.71 -27.34
CA PHE A 799 2.80 28.54 -27.20
C PHE A 799 2.41 28.38 -25.73
N ILE A 800 1.10 28.26 -25.45
CA ILE A 800 0.56 28.14 -24.09
C ILE A 800 -0.31 26.87 -24.00
N PHE A 801 -0.08 26.06 -22.97
CA PHE A 801 -0.74 24.77 -22.78
C PHE A 801 -0.77 24.36 -21.30
N GLN A 802 -1.45 23.25 -21.00
CA GLN A 802 -1.37 22.53 -19.72
C GLN A 802 -0.81 21.13 -19.98
N SER A 803 -0.13 20.56 -19.00
CA SER A 803 0.39 19.18 -19.03
C SER A 803 0.51 18.64 -17.60
N MET A 804 0.66 17.32 -17.45
CA MET A 804 1.02 16.67 -16.19
C MET A 804 2.54 16.47 -16.06
N ASP A 805 3.30 16.68 -17.14
CA ASP A 805 4.75 16.54 -17.17
C ASP A 805 5.43 17.72 -16.45
N SER A 806 6.57 17.47 -15.81
CA SER A 806 7.30 18.52 -15.08
C SER A 806 7.87 19.59 -16.03
N ILE A 807 8.09 20.81 -15.52
CA ILE A 807 8.69 21.88 -16.32
C ILE A 807 10.11 21.54 -16.82
N GLU A 808 10.80 20.63 -16.14
CA GLU A 808 12.07 20.05 -16.61
C GLU A 808 11.86 19.06 -17.76
N ALA A 809 10.93 18.11 -17.63
CA ALA A 809 10.59 17.16 -18.69
C ALA A 809 10.14 17.88 -19.98
N ILE A 810 9.30 18.92 -19.83
CA ILE A 810 8.87 19.81 -20.92
C ILE A 810 10.07 20.54 -21.54
N ASN A 811 10.97 21.12 -20.74
CA ASN A 811 12.12 21.86 -21.26
C ASN A 811 13.17 20.97 -21.93
N ASN A 812 13.37 19.75 -21.44
CA ASN A 812 14.24 18.74 -22.04
C ASN A 812 13.64 18.20 -23.35
N CYS A 813 12.33 17.97 -23.39
CA CYS A 813 11.66 17.42 -24.56
C CYS A 813 11.53 18.45 -25.70
N PHE A 814 10.99 19.63 -25.41
CA PHE A 814 10.78 20.71 -26.38
C PHE A 814 12.04 21.58 -26.55
N ALA A 815 13.23 20.98 -26.66
CA ALA A 815 14.51 21.68 -26.60
C ALA A 815 14.65 22.84 -27.61
N ALA A 816 15.52 23.81 -27.31
CA ALA A 816 15.67 25.03 -28.10
C ALA A 816 16.01 24.75 -29.58
N GLY A 817 15.31 25.42 -30.49
CA GLY A 817 15.45 25.24 -31.94
C GLY A 817 14.73 24.01 -32.52
N VAL A 818 14.13 23.14 -31.69
CA VAL A 818 13.40 21.95 -32.15
C VAL A 818 12.01 22.34 -32.61
N VAL A 819 11.61 21.85 -33.78
CA VAL A 819 10.23 21.96 -34.29
C VAL A 819 9.42 20.82 -33.68
N MET A 820 8.49 21.16 -32.80
CA MET A 820 7.48 20.25 -32.28
C MET A 820 6.46 19.92 -33.39
N SER A 821 6.10 18.65 -33.52
CA SER A 821 5.08 18.19 -34.47
C SER A 821 4.09 17.26 -33.79
N GLU A 822 2.86 17.22 -34.29
CA GLU A 822 1.86 16.25 -33.81
C GLU A 822 2.34 14.81 -34.03
N ARG A 823 2.03 13.94 -33.05
CA ARG A 823 2.10 12.49 -33.18
C ARG A 823 1.08 12.04 -34.25
N ARG A 824 1.55 11.76 -35.47
CA ARG A 824 0.73 11.14 -36.53
C ARG A 824 0.19 9.77 -36.07
N ALA A 825 -0.94 9.37 -36.63
CA ALA A 825 -1.44 7.99 -36.53
C ALA A 825 -0.36 7.00 -36.98
N ILE A 826 -0.29 5.86 -36.30
CA ILE A 826 0.83 4.92 -36.39
C ILE A 826 0.43 3.69 -37.22
N ILE A 827 -0.85 3.32 -37.23
CA ILE A 827 -1.47 2.57 -38.33
C ILE A 827 -1.73 3.55 -39.50
N PRO A 828 -1.24 3.30 -40.73
CA PRO A 828 -1.55 4.13 -41.90
C PRO A 828 -3.04 4.09 -42.29
N ASP A 829 -3.59 5.24 -42.70
CA ASP A 829 -5.03 5.43 -43.00
C ASP A 829 -5.58 4.50 -44.12
N ASP A 830 -4.72 3.90 -44.94
CA ASP A 830 -5.06 2.96 -46.01
C ASP A 830 -4.96 1.48 -45.60
N ILE A 831 -4.46 1.18 -44.40
CA ILE A 831 -4.27 -0.17 -43.87
C ILE A 831 -5.34 -0.51 -42.82
N ASN A 832 -6.21 -1.47 -43.17
CA ASN A 832 -7.17 -2.07 -42.26
C ASN A 832 -6.58 -3.34 -41.63
N LEU A 833 -6.30 -3.32 -40.34
CA LEU A 833 -5.86 -4.50 -39.58
C LEU A 833 -7.05 -5.39 -39.18
N LEU A 834 -7.87 -5.76 -40.18
CA LEU A 834 -8.99 -6.69 -40.02
C LEU A 834 -8.47 -8.11 -40.24
N ARG A 835 -8.42 -8.93 -39.18
CA ARG A 835 -7.88 -10.29 -39.27
C ARG A 835 -8.83 -11.23 -40.01
N ASP A 836 -8.27 -12.10 -40.86
CA ASP A 836 -9.02 -13.15 -41.53
C ASP A 836 -9.39 -14.33 -40.58
N ASN A 837 -9.95 -15.41 -41.14
CA ASN A 837 -10.30 -16.62 -40.38
C ASN A 837 -9.12 -17.55 -40.04
N THR A 838 -7.87 -17.14 -40.29
CA THR A 838 -6.68 -17.95 -40.05
C THR A 838 -6.14 -17.70 -38.63
N PRO A 839 -5.70 -18.75 -37.90
CA PRO A 839 -4.87 -18.59 -36.70
C PRO A 839 -3.67 -17.66 -36.95
N CYS A 840 -3.43 -16.72 -36.03
CA CYS A 840 -2.11 -16.09 -35.97
C CYS A 840 -1.09 -17.17 -35.64
N ILE A 841 0.10 -17.09 -36.22
CA ILE A 841 1.18 -18.06 -36.02
C ILE A 841 2.40 -17.42 -35.37
N PHE A 842 3.03 -18.15 -34.45
CA PHE A 842 4.36 -17.84 -33.94
C PHE A 842 5.41 -18.21 -35.00
N GLN A 843 6.44 -17.39 -35.15
CA GLN A 843 7.56 -17.62 -36.05
C GLN A 843 8.87 -17.51 -35.27
N SER A 844 9.41 -18.66 -34.86
CA SER A 844 10.78 -18.73 -34.37
C SER A 844 11.76 -18.47 -35.51
N ASN A 845 12.78 -17.64 -35.26
CA ASN A 845 13.82 -17.34 -36.24
C ASN A 845 15.13 -18.09 -35.93
N PRO A 846 15.92 -18.45 -36.95
CA PRO A 846 17.34 -18.73 -36.77
C PRO A 846 18.07 -17.51 -36.17
N SER A 847 19.20 -17.78 -35.51
CA SER A 847 20.04 -16.82 -34.77
C SER A 847 20.18 -15.43 -35.42
N ASN A 848 20.03 -14.38 -34.58
CA ASN A 848 20.15 -12.93 -34.86
C ASN A 848 18.86 -12.17 -35.18
N HIS A 849 17.67 -12.76 -35.00
CA HIS A 849 16.40 -12.02 -34.97
C HIS A 849 15.56 -12.46 -33.77
N PRO A 850 14.91 -11.55 -33.01
CA PRO A 850 13.96 -11.94 -31.97
C PRO A 850 12.70 -12.54 -32.60
N ASP A 851 12.02 -13.40 -31.84
CA ASP A 851 10.81 -14.08 -32.27
C ASP A 851 9.65 -13.10 -32.56
N ARG A 852 8.71 -13.54 -33.40
CA ARG A 852 7.62 -12.69 -33.89
C ARG A 852 6.35 -13.48 -34.18
N PHE A 853 5.25 -12.75 -34.29
CA PHE A 853 3.94 -13.25 -34.67
C PHE A 853 3.58 -12.78 -36.08
N LYS A 854 2.86 -13.63 -36.82
CA LYS A 854 2.20 -13.28 -38.09
C LYS A 854 0.71 -13.55 -37.95
N CYS A 855 -0.11 -12.51 -38.02
CA CYS A 855 -1.55 -12.62 -38.21
C CYS A 855 -1.89 -12.35 -39.68
N MET A 856 -2.74 -13.18 -40.28
CA MET A 856 -3.25 -12.94 -41.63
C MET A 856 -4.42 -11.96 -41.58
N LEU A 857 -4.55 -11.10 -42.60
CA LEU A 857 -5.54 -10.04 -42.71
C LEU A 857 -6.45 -10.27 -43.92
N GLU A 858 -7.65 -9.70 -43.88
CA GLU A 858 -8.40 -9.45 -45.11
C GLU A 858 -7.61 -8.48 -46.02
N PRO A 859 -7.74 -8.58 -47.37
CA PRO A 859 -6.91 -7.81 -48.28
C PRO A 859 -7.02 -6.29 -48.09
N THR A 860 -5.87 -5.64 -47.86
CA THR A 860 -5.76 -4.21 -47.60
C THR A 860 -4.60 -3.56 -48.38
N ALA A 861 -4.28 -2.29 -48.14
CA ALA A 861 -3.17 -1.62 -48.83
C ALA A 861 -1.82 -2.30 -48.52
N ILE A 862 -0.93 -2.35 -49.51
CA ILE A 862 0.36 -3.05 -49.38
C ILE A 862 1.37 -2.13 -48.69
N SER A 863 1.85 -2.56 -47.52
CA SER A 863 2.99 -1.93 -46.85
C SER A 863 4.30 -2.51 -47.41
N SER A 864 5.07 -1.70 -48.14
CA SER A 864 6.27 -2.18 -48.84
C SER A 864 7.55 -2.03 -48.01
N GLU A 865 8.24 -3.17 -47.82
CA GLU A 865 9.44 -3.40 -46.99
C GLU A 865 9.27 -3.20 -45.47
N PRO A 866 9.80 -4.10 -44.63
CA PRO A 866 9.77 -3.95 -43.17
C PRO A 866 10.81 -2.92 -42.71
N GLY A 867 10.52 -2.26 -41.58
CA GLY A 867 11.53 -1.48 -40.88
C GLY A 867 12.68 -2.38 -40.39
N THR A 868 13.88 -1.81 -40.24
CA THR A 868 15.01 -2.53 -39.66
C THR A 868 14.69 -3.01 -38.25
N TYR A 869 15.18 -4.21 -37.91
CA TYR A 869 15.07 -4.77 -36.55
C TYR A 869 15.65 -3.83 -35.49
N ASN A 870 15.18 -3.97 -34.25
CA ASN A 870 15.45 -3.09 -33.10
C ASN A 870 14.81 -1.69 -33.18
N ASN A 871 13.47 -1.63 -33.22
CA ASN A 871 12.77 -0.52 -32.57
C ASN A 871 12.82 -0.75 -31.05
N ASP A 872 13.87 -0.22 -30.43
CA ASP A 872 14.09 -0.26 -28.98
C ASP A 872 13.33 0.85 -28.21
N LEU A 873 12.54 1.66 -28.92
CA LEU A 873 11.67 2.69 -28.35
C LEU A 873 10.20 2.42 -28.72
N LEU A 874 9.39 2.29 -27.66
CA LEU A 874 7.91 2.20 -27.64
C LEU A 874 7.30 0.92 -28.28
N ALA A 875 6.73 0.08 -27.42
CA ALA A 875 5.65 -0.83 -27.84
C ALA A 875 4.36 -0.04 -28.06
N LEU A 876 3.57 -0.45 -29.05
CA LEU A 876 2.31 0.18 -29.45
C LEU A 876 1.14 -0.61 -28.89
N ARG A 877 0.16 0.10 -28.33
CA ARG A 877 -0.98 -0.50 -27.67
C ARG A 877 -2.15 -0.67 -28.63
N LEU A 878 -2.39 -1.89 -29.10
CA LEU A 878 -3.47 -2.21 -30.03
C LEU A 878 -4.65 -2.87 -29.31
N ARG A 879 -5.86 -2.41 -29.65
CA ARG A 879 -7.14 -2.90 -29.14
C ARG A 879 -7.76 -3.90 -30.12
N GLY A 880 -8.27 -5.00 -29.58
CA GLY A 880 -8.99 -6.05 -30.32
C GLY A 880 -10.38 -6.34 -29.75
N LEU A 881 -10.80 -7.61 -29.80
CA LEU A 881 -12.11 -8.10 -29.43
C LEU A 881 -12.48 -7.74 -27.98
N ASN A 882 -13.74 -7.36 -27.75
CA ASN A 882 -14.25 -6.97 -26.43
C ASN A 882 -13.44 -5.85 -25.73
N GLY A 883 -12.65 -5.09 -26.49
CA GLY A 883 -11.77 -4.07 -25.94
C GLY A 883 -10.52 -4.61 -25.25
N CYS A 884 -10.17 -5.88 -25.45
CA CYS A 884 -8.85 -6.43 -25.09
C CYS A 884 -7.73 -5.58 -25.70
N VAL A 885 -6.53 -5.67 -25.13
CA VAL A 885 -5.39 -4.83 -25.50
C VAL A 885 -4.13 -5.66 -25.48
N ILE A 886 -3.29 -5.53 -26.51
CA ILE A 886 -1.96 -6.14 -26.61
C ILE A 886 -0.95 -5.05 -26.98
N ASP A 887 0.18 -5.04 -26.26
CA ASP A 887 1.32 -4.20 -26.58
C ASP A 887 2.22 -4.91 -27.60
N VAL A 888 2.34 -4.35 -28.80
CA VAL A 888 3.05 -4.93 -29.95
C VAL A 888 4.18 -4.01 -30.44
N ARG A 889 5.25 -4.59 -30.98
CA ARG A 889 6.24 -3.85 -31.78
C ARG A 889 6.04 -4.25 -33.25
N PRO A 890 5.42 -3.42 -34.10
CA PRO A 890 5.17 -3.78 -35.49
C PRO A 890 6.48 -3.90 -36.27
N VAL A 891 6.62 -4.99 -37.02
CA VAL A 891 7.70 -5.20 -38.01
C VAL A 891 7.23 -4.71 -39.38
N THR A 892 5.96 -4.96 -39.71
CA THR A 892 5.26 -4.38 -40.87
C THR A 892 3.75 -4.55 -40.71
N TRP A 893 2.99 -3.52 -41.10
CA TRP A 893 1.54 -3.44 -40.88
C TRP A 893 0.71 -4.32 -41.82
N ALA A 894 1.10 -4.41 -43.09
CA ALA A 894 0.39 -5.17 -44.13
C ALA A 894 1.36 -5.70 -45.19
N TRP A 895 2.17 -6.69 -44.79
CA TRP A 895 3.07 -7.39 -45.71
C TRP A 895 2.27 -8.10 -46.81
N GLU A 896 2.69 -7.90 -48.06
CA GLU A 896 1.96 -8.33 -49.28
C GLU A 896 0.47 -7.90 -49.32
N GLY A 897 0.06 -6.91 -48.50
CA GLY A 897 -1.33 -6.46 -48.35
C GLY A 897 -2.25 -7.42 -47.61
N ASN A 898 -1.72 -8.48 -46.96
CA ASN A 898 -2.54 -9.53 -46.33
C ASN A 898 -1.99 -10.08 -45.00
N ALA A 899 -0.95 -9.46 -44.41
CA ALA A 899 -0.39 -9.95 -43.16
C ALA A 899 0.17 -8.85 -42.25
N PHE A 900 -0.28 -8.85 -41.00
CA PHE A 900 0.31 -8.07 -39.92
C PHE A 900 1.44 -8.88 -39.26
N ILE A 901 2.65 -8.31 -39.18
CA ILE A 901 3.81 -8.93 -38.55
C ILE A 901 4.31 -8.03 -37.43
N PHE A 902 4.43 -8.58 -36.22
CA PHE A 902 4.82 -7.85 -35.02
C PHE A 902 5.50 -8.76 -34.00
N GLN A 903 6.19 -8.16 -33.05
CA GLN A 903 6.71 -8.82 -31.85
C GLN A 903 5.81 -8.45 -30.66
N SER A 904 5.64 -9.34 -29.69
CA SER A 904 4.97 -9.03 -28.42
C SER A 904 5.54 -9.95 -27.33
N VAL A 905 5.25 -9.61 -26.07
CA VAL A 905 5.51 -10.47 -24.91
C VAL A 905 4.34 -11.40 -24.58
N GLU A 906 3.17 -11.17 -25.19
CA GLU A 906 1.98 -11.99 -25.00
C GLU A 906 2.10 -13.36 -25.70
N SER A 907 1.39 -14.36 -25.19
CA SER A 907 1.38 -15.70 -25.78
C SER A 907 0.63 -15.74 -27.11
N LEU A 908 0.91 -16.78 -27.91
CA LEU A 908 0.22 -17.02 -29.18
C LEU A 908 -1.31 -17.13 -29.00
N ASP A 909 -1.75 -17.67 -27.87
CA ASP A 909 -3.17 -17.87 -27.56
C ASP A 909 -3.84 -16.54 -27.16
N VAL A 910 -3.19 -15.73 -26.30
CA VAL A 910 -3.67 -14.38 -25.94
C VAL A 910 -3.78 -13.50 -27.19
N ILE A 911 -2.82 -13.60 -28.10
CA ILE A 911 -2.85 -12.93 -29.41
C ILE A 911 -4.01 -13.44 -30.28
N ASN A 912 -4.23 -14.75 -30.33
CA ASN A 912 -5.30 -15.35 -31.13
C ASN A 912 -6.71 -14.99 -30.61
N ASP A 913 -6.90 -14.94 -29.30
CA ASP A 913 -8.16 -14.57 -28.64
C ASP A 913 -8.44 -13.07 -28.72
N CYS A 914 -7.43 -12.22 -28.50
CA CYS A 914 -7.63 -10.78 -28.51
C CYS A 914 -7.80 -10.23 -29.92
N PHE A 915 -6.89 -10.56 -30.83
CA PHE A 915 -7.00 -10.17 -32.23
C PHE A 915 -7.87 -11.18 -32.99
N ALA A 916 -9.07 -11.52 -32.51
CA ALA A 916 -9.89 -12.59 -33.10
C ALA A 916 -10.25 -12.36 -34.59
N ALA A 917 -10.60 -13.44 -35.30
CA ALA A 917 -11.02 -13.40 -36.69
C ALA A 917 -12.24 -12.48 -36.90
N GLY A 918 -12.23 -11.68 -37.97
CA GLY A 918 -13.29 -10.71 -38.28
C GLY A 918 -13.32 -9.47 -37.38
N VAL A 919 -12.28 -9.25 -36.56
CA VAL A 919 -12.16 -8.07 -35.69
C VAL A 919 -11.16 -7.08 -36.27
N LEU A 920 -11.55 -5.81 -36.34
CA LEU A 920 -10.68 -4.70 -36.73
C LEU A 920 -9.79 -4.30 -35.54
N ILE A 921 -8.49 -4.56 -35.66
CA ILE A 921 -7.49 -4.14 -34.69
C ILE A 921 -7.23 -2.63 -34.86
N SER A 922 -7.18 -1.88 -33.77
CA SER A 922 -7.09 -0.41 -33.78
C SER A 922 -6.18 0.12 -32.66
N GLU A 923 -5.68 1.36 -32.77
CA GLU A 923 -4.87 1.96 -31.68
C GLU A 923 -5.72 2.26 -30.43
N SER A 924 -5.19 1.98 -29.24
CA SER A 924 -5.81 2.42 -27.98
C SER A 924 -5.32 3.83 -27.61
N GLY A 925 -6.20 4.82 -27.66
CA GLY A 925 -5.92 6.17 -27.19
C GLY A 925 -5.77 6.24 -25.66
N TYR A 926 -4.66 6.81 -25.19
CA TYR A 926 -4.45 7.14 -23.77
C TYR A 926 -5.04 8.54 -23.52
N GLY A 927 -6.17 8.63 -22.81
CA GLY A 927 -6.83 9.91 -22.52
C GLY A 927 -8.36 9.93 -22.51
N ALA A 928 -9.02 8.84 -22.92
CA ALA A 928 -10.47 8.70 -22.72
C ALA A 928 -10.77 8.39 -21.24
N ALA A 929 -11.10 9.45 -20.48
CA ALA A 929 -11.78 9.32 -19.20
C ALA A 929 -13.21 8.77 -19.39
N GLU A 930 -13.86 8.39 -18.28
CA GLU A 930 -15.24 7.90 -18.30
C GLU A 930 -16.22 9.00 -18.73
N ASP A 931 -16.63 9.05 -20.00
CA ASP A 931 -17.89 9.68 -20.37
C ASP A 931 -18.58 9.04 -21.59
N THR A 932 -19.90 8.99 -21.53
CA THR A 932 -20.85 8.52 -22.57
C THR A 932 -20.63 7.11 -23.17
N LEU A 933 -21.22 6.09 -22.54
CA LEU A 933 -21.99 5.08 -23.28
C LEU A 933 -23.21 4.61 -22.47
N PHE A 934 -24.35 5.21 -22.82
CA PHE A 934 -25.74 4.99 -22.39
C PHE A 934 -26.05 3.68 -21.59
N GLY A 935 -26.66 3.74 -20.40
CA GLY A 935 -27.13 4.92 -19.65
C GLY A 935 -27.98 4.54 -18.43
#